data_AF-A0A1M7KAQ7-F1
#
_entry.id   AF-A0A1M7KAQ7-F1
#
_cell.length_a   1.000
_cell.length_b   1.000
_cell.length_c   1.000
_cell.angle_alpha   90.00
_cell.angle_beta   90.00
_cell.angle_gamma   90.00
#
_symmetry.space_group_name_H-M   'P 1'
#
loop_
_entity.id
_entity.type
_entity.pdbx_description
1 polymer ?
#
loop_
_entity_poly.entity_id
_entity_poly.type
_entity_poly.pdbx_seq_one_letter_code
_entity_poly.pdbx_strand_id
1 'polypeptide(L)'
;MCKSSKGTKTANPALEEKRKIKPATDSGGGGGNGGGGNGSGGGSPNQEAGSPPAIIYEPDFAPQLTFIAYGPSDGFIKVAKKYHTQAGLNPVDVTSFEDMVMKLSQDTGLINRMRIVSHVYVSTDVLDDPANMKLPFLQGASRNSLKRYFTGFAGTPMEALRAMMTFEYTSFSDLTIYICQNTGGEVMISAKNAGNSTIFNKIPTDPLGEPTSAQMNDFLRICMSKWLISKQPAQPHYAAFNQAYDLLLADVMPKLVGTLTAAELNTIRDAIMAIAAASFKEASPGKPAIFAADLIKAIAVIQAGTFQAKLKDVRKRFDKNSKIDIRGCQIGRDQEFLKAIQLFFGMDAVNRPAVSGPEWYQHFNALAPAPQQDDGNIKSLYNSGISGEYTSAEMQAFFNKWADAVGIKNNHLTFWQTTFGKGALEFTALDWRSGLPTTTVPVPRLQSMGTANYGDLLKKIGSTFFLAASTALTAGDLSGITPLLPQCSTWSTQLNAEVPDAATETDLKATLANYKVIYEKLDKRFGGGTPPTEAQRIIPSTVPTPLTVTDVRNFQTKLKQFIDTNTNSRLLKVKKLMDAALAKVQDGPAKMRYYLGLGLAFLVYNAAATNVNVNRLIFVKDSGADAAGRQTDAVKFWIRAQWKGIIPADIGKNVVYPDGLETPWVVEKHQPGAGLTLPPYLISPTPEFQAKIITINP
;
A
#
# COMPACT_ATOMS: atom_id res chain seq x y z
N MET A 1 25.07 -53.91 7.13
CA MET A 1 23.95 -53.69 8.08
C MET A 1 24.22 -52.41 8.87
N CYS A 2 23.18 -51.58 9.02
CA CYS A 2 22.99 -50.44 9.93
C CYS A 2 22.66 -49.11 9.23
N LYS A 3 21.46 -48.64 9.57
CA LYS A 3 20.66 -47.54 9.03
C LYS A 3 21.24 -46.17 9.43
N SER A 4 21.18 -45.18 8.54
CA SER A 4 21.27 -43.76 8.89
C SER A 4 19.87 -43.15 8.99
N SER A 5 19.58 -42.52 10.13
CA SER A 5 18.32 -41.84 10.41
C SER A 5 18.30 -40.45 9.76
N LYS A 6 17.30 -40.21 8.92
CA LYS A 6 16.90 -38.89 8.42
C LYS A 6 16.39 -38.03 9.58
N GLY A 7 17.03 -36.89 9.83
CA GLY A 7 16.47 -35.81 10.63
C GLY A 7 15.69 -34.85 9.73
N THR A 8 14.36 -34.92 9.79
CA THR A 8 13.44 -33.93 9.24
C THR A 8 13.60 -32.63 10.03
N LYS A 9 14.18 -31.59 9.42
CA LYS A 9 14.11 -30.23 9.98
C LYS A 9 12.69 -29.72 9.82
N THR A 10 11.92 -29.76 10.90
CA THR A 10 10.63 -29.07 11.03
C THR A 10 10.84 -27.56 10.83
N ALA A 11 10.05 -26.97 9.93
CA ALA A 11 10.07 -25.55 9.66
C ALA A 11 9.73 -24.77 10.95
N ASN A 12 10.48 -23.69 11.22
CA ASN A 12 10.27 -22.82 12.36
C ASN A 12 8.89 -22.11 12.24
N PRO A 13 7.94 -22.34 13.15
CA PRO A 13 6.59 -21.74 13.10
C PRO A 13 6.60 -20.21 13.08
N ALA A 14 7.64 -19.56 13.64
CA ALA A 14 7.79 -18.12 13.64
C ALA A 14 8.12 -17.53 12.24
N LEU A 15 8.58 -18.36 11.29
CA LEU A 15 8.74 -17.98 9.89
C LEU A 15 7.46 -18.19 9.07
N GLU A 16 6.56 -19.09 9.47
CA GLU A 16 5.25 -19.27 8.83
C GLU A 16 4.28 -18.13 9.17
N GLU A 17 4.32 -17.61 10.40
CA GLU A 17 3.46 -16.48 10.79
C GLU A 17 3.80 -15.18 10.03
N LYS A 18 5.06 -15.02 9.59
CA LYS A 18 5.51 -13.93 8.71
C LYS A 18 5.17 -14.14 7.23
N ARG A 19 4.73 -15.34 6.83
CA ARG A 19 4.34 -15.65 5.44
C ARG A 19 2.86 -15.42 5.17
N LYS A 20 2.04 -15.33 6.21
CA LYS A 20 0.62 -14.98 6.07
C LYS A 20 0.53 -13.54 5.60
N ILE A 21 -0.10 -13.32 4.45
CA ILE A 21 -0.54 -11.99 4.02
C ILE A 21 -1.54 -11.52 5.07
N LYS A 22 -1.13 -10.59 5.94
CA LYS A 22 -2.12 -9.84 6.73
C LYS A 22 -2.78 -8.88 5.74
N PRO A 23 -4.11 -8.94 5.56
CA PRO A 23 -4.83 -7.83 4.93
C PRO A 23 -4.38 -6.53 5.60
N ALA A 24 -4.38 -5.42 4.86
CA ALA A 24 -4.32 -4.12 5.50
C ALA A 24 -5.46 -4.07 6.51
N THR A 25 -5.16 -4.31 7.79
CA THR A 25 -6.15 -4.26 8.84
C THR A 25 -6.62 -2.83 8.86
N ASP A 26 -7.90 -2.61 8.54
CA ASP A 26 -8.59 -1.43 9.00
C ASP A 26 -8.28 -1.33 10.49
N SER A 27 -7.61 -0.24 10.86
CA SER A 27 -7.23 0.05 12.23
C SER A 27 -8.48 0.52 12.99
N GLY A 28 -9.44 -0.40 13.17
CA GLY A 28 -10.63 -0.29 13.99
C GLY A 28 -10.62 -1.46 14.98
N GLY A 29 -10.68 -1.14 16.27
CA GLY A 29 -10.23 -2.00 17.37
C GLY A 29 -11.07 -3.24 17.63
N GLY A 30 -10.42 -4.22 18.26
CA GLY A 30 -11.05 -5.38 18.86
C GLY A 30 -11.01 -5.30 20.39
N GLY A 31 -12.19 -5.39 21.01
CA GLY A 31 -12.43 -5.74 22.40
C GLY A 31 -13.85 -6.28 22.49
N GLY A 32 -14.00 -7.60 22.55
CA GLY A 32 -15.27 -8.30 22.36
C GLY A 32 -16.10 -8.52 23.63
N ASN A 33 -17.32 -9.06 23.46
CA ASN A 33 -17.75 -10.33 24.05
C ASN A 33 -19.15 -10.75 23.55
N GLY A 34 -19.31 -12.06 23.28
CA GLY A 34 -20.52 -12.85 23.57
C GLY A 34 -21.70 -12.86 22.60
N GLY A 35 -22.05 -14.06 22.09
CA GLY A 35 -23.42 -14.37 21.65
C GLY A 35 -23.49 -15.27 20.41
N GLY A 36 -23.73 -16.57 20.61
CA GLY A 36 -23.92 -17.54 19.53
C GLY A 36 -25.21 -17.32 18.73
N GLY A 37 -25.15 -17.62 17.44
CA GLY A 37 -26.30 -17.61 16.54
C GLY A 37 -25.92 -18.10 15.15
N ASN A 38 -26.30 -19.33 14.84
CA ASN A 38 -26.25 -19.89 13.49
C ASN A 38 -27.17 -19.05 12.58
N GLY A 39 -26.59 -18.33 11.62
CA GLY A 39 -27.34 -17.49 10.68
C GLY A 39 -26.62 -17.42 9.34
N SER A 40 -27.06 -18.25 8.40
CA SER A 40 -26.85 -18.05 6.97
C SER A 40 -27.51 -16.72 6.58
N GLY A 41 -26.71 -15.72 6.22
CA GLY A 41 -27.19 -14.39 5.84
C GLY A 41 -26.09 -13.62 5.15
N GLY A 42 -26.36 -13.20 3.91
CA GLY A 42 -25.40 -12.54 3.02
C GLY A 42 -24.65 -11.40 3.71
N GLY A 43 -23.33 -11.53 3.75
CA GLY A 43 -22.44 -10.44 4.16
C GLY A 43 -22.55 -9.29 3.18
N SER A 44 -22.81 -8.10 3.74
CA SER A 44 -22.91 -6.80 3.08
C SER A 44 -21.89 -6.55 1.96
N PRO A 45 -22.23 -5.73 0.96
CA PRO A 45 -21.33 -5.44 -0.15
C PRO A 45 -20.06 -4.81 0.41
N ASN A 46 -18.93 -5.43 0.07
CA ASN A 46 -17.60 -4.85 0.25
C ASN A 46 -17.65 -3.41 -0.29
N GLN A 47 -17.36 -2.40 0.54
CA GLN A 47 -17.47 -0.99 0.14
C GLN A 47 -16.55 -0.62 -1.04
N GLU A 48 -15.64 -1.53 -1.42
CA GLU A 48 -14.75 -1.42 -2.59
C GLU A 48 -15.24 -2.19 -3.84
N ALA A 49 -16.27 -3.05 -3.75
CA ALA A 49 -16.80 -3.81 -4.89
C ALA A 49 -17.66 -2.97 -5.86
N GLY A 50 -17.81 -1.68 -5.58
CA GLY A 50 -18.50 -0.71 -6.42
C GLY A 50 -17.63 0.48 -6.83
N SER A 51 -16.30 0.41 -6.68
CA SER A 51 -15.43 1.51 -7.12
C SER A 51 -15.59 1.71 -8.64
N PRO A 52 -16.01 2.90 -9.10
CA PRO A 52 -16.17 3.16 -10.52
C PRO A 52 -14.85 2.97 -11.29
N PRO A 53 -14.93 2.74 -12.63
CA PRO A 53 -13.74 2.77 -13.48
C PRO A 53 -12.97 4.07 -13.22
N ALA A 54 -11.63 4.01 -13.25
CA ALA A 54 -10.83 5.21 -13.02
C ALA A 54 -11.19 6.26 -14.07
N ILE A 55 -11.85 7.32 -13.65
CA ILE A 55 -12.06 8.52 -14.46
C ILE A 55 -10.73 9.26 -14.47
N ILE A 56 -10.29 9.72 -15.64
CA ILE A 56 -9.11 10.58 -15.77
C ILE A 56 -9.31 11.77 -14.81
N TYR A 57 -8.30 12.08 -13.98
CA TYR A 57 -8.34 13.03 -12.86
C TYR A 57 -8.88 12.51 -11.50
N GLU A 58 -9.20 11.22 -11.35
CA GLU A 58 -9.54 10.66 -10.04
C GLU A 58 -8.34 10.09 -9.25
N PRO A 59 -8.39 10.22 -7.91
CA PRO A 59 -7.48 9.58 -6.97
C PRO A 59 -6.93 8.19 -7.34
N ASP A 60 -5.63 7.98 -7.11
CA ASP A 60 -5.10 6.62 -6.97
C ASP A 60 -5.69 5.97 -5.68
N PHE A 61 -6.45 4.88 -5.74
CA PHE A 61 -6.80 4.13 -4.52
C PHE A 61 -5.58 3.40 -3.96
N ALA A 62 -5.39 3.43 -2.63
CA ALA A 62 -4.31 2.68 -1.97
C ALA A 62 -4.44 1.18 -2.30
N PRO A 63 -3.36 0.50 -2.73
CA PRO A 63 -3.44 -0.92 -3.04
C PRO A 63 -3.71 -1.75 -1.78
N GLN A 64 -4.59 -2.74 -1.89
CA GLN A 64 -4.85 -3.72 -0.83
C GLN A 64 -3.61 -4.59 -0.58
N LEU A 65 -2.92 -4.96 -1.67
CA LEU A 65 -1.72 -5.78 -1.64
C LEU A 65 -0.57 -5.06 -2.34
N THR A 66 0.60 -4.98 -1.71
CA THR A 66 1.81 -4.45 -2.34
C THR A 66 2.91 -5.50 -2.30
N PHE A 67 3.34 -5.96 -3.47
CA PHE A 67 4.50 -6.83 -3.63
C PHE A 67 5.69 -6.03 -4.14
N ILE A 68 6.86 -6.28 -3.58
CA ILE A 68 8.11 -5.64 -4.00
C ILE A 68 9.13 -6.74 -4.31
N ALA A 69 9.78 -6.64 -5.47
CA ALA A 69 10.86 -7.55 -5.84
C ALA A 69 11.95 -7.55 -4.76
N TYR A 70 12.38 -8.73 -4.33
CA TYR A 70 13.43 -8.86 -3.34
C TYR A 70 14.79 -8.52 -3.96
N GLY A 71 15.46 -7.50 -3.42
CA GLY A 71 16.78 -7.06 -3.87
C GLY A 71 17.51 -6.32 -2.74
N PRO A 72 18.23 -7.02 -1.84
CA PRO A 72 18.80 -6.41 -0.64
C PRO A 72 19.87 -5.35 -0.93
N SER A 73 20.50 -5.39 -2.11
CA SER A 73 21.54 -4.46 -2.57
C SER A 73 21.06 -3.41 -3.58
N ASP A 74 19.79 -3.44 -3.99
CA ASP A 74 19.28 -2.56 -5.04
C ASP A 74 18.74 -1.26 -4.42
N GLY A 75 19.42 -0.13 -4.68
CA GLY A 75 19.10 1.17 -4.09
C GLY A 75 17.67 1.62 -4.37
N PHE A 76 17.17 1.40 -5.60
CA PHE A 76 15.80 1.76 -5.97
C PHE A 76 14.78 0.92 -5.20
N ILE A 77 14.95 -0.40 -5.18
CA ILE A 77 14.04 -1.32 -4.47
C ILE A 77 14.04 -1.05 -2.97
N LYS A 78 15.20 -0.77 -2.38
CA LYS A 78 15.33 -0.41 -0.97
C LYS A 78 14.56 0.87 -0.65
N VAL A 79 14.68 1.90 -1.49
CA VAL A 79 13.95 3.16 -1.31
C VAL A 79 12.46 2.98 -1.56
N ALA A 80 12.06 2.23 -2.59
CA ALA A 80 10.67 1.88 -2.86
C ALA A 80 10.03 1.15 -1.67
N LYS A 81 10.74 0.17 -1.09
CA LYS A 81 10.29 -0.55 0.09
C LYS A 81 10.13 0.36 1.29
N LYS A 82 11.10 1.24 1.54
CA LYS A 82 10.99 2.25 2.61
C LYS A 82 9.76 3.13 2.40
N TYR A 83 9.57 3.64 1.19
CA TYR A 83 8.42 4.48 0.83
C TYR A 83 7.07 3.77 1.06
N HIS A 84 6.89 2.55 0.54
CA HIS A 84 5.63 1.81 0.71
C HIS A 84 5.38 1.38 2.17
N THR A 85 6.45 1.07 2.91
CA THR A 85 6.37 0.82 4.36
C THR A 85 5.92 2.08 5.11
N GLN A 86 6.53 3.23 4.78
CA GLN A 86 6.16 4.54 5.31
C GLN A 86 4.77 4.99 4.88
N ALA A 87 4.23 4.48 3.77
CA ALA A 87 2.84 4.67 3.34
C ALA A 87 1.85 3.77 4.10
N GLY A 88 2.35 2.84 4.92
CA GLY A 88 1.54 1.85 5.62
C GLY A 88 0.89 0.84 4.68
N LEU A 89 1.51 0.57 3.53
CA LEU A 89 1.03 -0.42 2.55
C LEU A 89 1.59 -1.83 2.82
N ASN A 90 2.42 -1.97 3.87
CA ASN A 90 2.98 -3.24 4.35
C ASN A 90 3.52 -4.12 3.21
N PRO A 91 4.52 -3.63 2.44
CA PRO A 91 4.99 -4.34 1.26
C PRO A 91 5.52 -5.74 1.60
N VAL A 92 5.15 -6.71 0.78
CA VAL A 92 5.60 -8.11 0.88
C VAL A 92 6.73 -8.33 -0.13
N ASP A 93 7.90 -8.72 0.36
CA ASP A 93 9.02 -9.08 -0.51
C ASP A 93 8.66 -10.36 -1.31
N VAL A 94 8.94 -10.38 -2.60
CA VAL A 94 8.81 -11.58 -3.44
C VAL A 94 10.08 -11.83 -4.23
N THR A 95 10.47 -13.10 -4.31
CA THR A 95 11.67 -13.52 -5.04
C THR A 95 11.37 -13.92 -6.49
N SER A 96 10.11 -14.17 -6.81
CA SER A 96 9.64 -14.53 -8.15
C SER A 96 8.12 -14.37 -8.29
N PHE A 97 7.60 -14.48 -9.51
CA PHE A 97 6.15 -14.59 -9.73
C PHE A 97 5.56 -15.89 -9.18
N GLU A 98 6.31 -16.99 -9.23
CA GLU A 98 5.97 -18.23 -8.51
C GLU A 98 5.75 -17.97 -7.01
N ASP A 99 6.72 -17.34 -6.34
CA ASP A 99 6.60 -16.98 -4.91
C ASP A 99 5.38 -16.06 -4.65
N MET A 100 5.11 -15.10 -5.55
CA MET A 100 3.92 -14.24 -5.46
C MET A 100 2.61 -15.03 -5.57
N VAL A 101 2.48 -15.91 -6.57
CA VAL A 101 1.30 -16.78 -6.73
C VAL A 101 1.13 -17.71 -5.53
N MET A 102 2.22 -18.26 -5.01
CA MET A 102 2.20 -19.11 -3.82
C MET A 102 1.66 -18.35 -2.60
N LYS A 103 2.04 -17.09 -2.40
CA LYS A 103 1.52 -16.23 -1.31
C LYS A 103 0.07 -15.83 -1.53
N LEU A 104 -0.29 -15.43 -2.75
CA LEU A 104 -1.67 -15.08 -3.12
C LEU A 104 -2.61 -16.28 -2.95
N SER A 105 -2.15 -17.51 -3.19
CA SER A 105 -2.99 -18.72 -3.03
C SER A 105 -3.35 -19.05 -1.57
N GLN A 106 -2.82 -18.32 -0.58
CA GLN A 106 -3.09 -18.57 0.85
C GLN A 106 -4.39 -17.93 1.36
N ASP A 107 -5.06 -17.14 0.52
CA ASP A 107 -6.28 -16.42 0.85
C ASP A 107 -7.25 -16.52 -0.33
N THR A 108 -8.55 -16.39 -0.05
CA THR A 108 -9.65 -16.58 -1.00
C THR A 108 -10.44 -15.29 -1.28
N GLY A 109 -10.19 -14.21 -0.53
CA GLY A 109 -10.92 -12.94 -0.72
C GLY A 109 -10.64 -12.28 -2.08
N LEU A 110 -11.63 -11.58 -2.64
CA LEU A 110 -11.46 -10.77 -3.85
C LEU A 110 -10.30 -9.77 -3.69
N ILE A 111 -9.48 -9.62 -4.72
CA ILE A 111 -8.36 -8.68 -4.77
C ILE A 111 -8.78 -7.47 -5.60
N ASN A 112 -9.25 -6.42 -4.94
CA ASN A 112 -9.67 -5.20 -5.63
C ASN A 112 -8.49 -4.49 -6.27
N ARG A 113 -7.36 -4.44 -5.55
CA ARG A 113 -6.15 -3.76 -6.05
C ARG A 113 -4.85 -4.34 -5.56
N MET A 114 -3.98 -4.69 -6.49
CA MET A 114 -2.63 -5.16 -6.24
C MET A 114 -1.60 -4.23 -6.85
N ARG A 115 -0.47 -4.07 -6.16
CA ARG A 115 0.70 -3.38 -6.68
C ARG A 115 1.89 -4.30 -6.75
N ILE A 116 2.64 -4.22 -7.84
CA ILE A 116 3.91 -4.91 -8.04
C ILE A 116 4.99 -3.86 -8.27
N VAL A 117 6.05 -3.86 -7.46
CA VAL A 117 7.17 -2.93 -7.58
C VAL A 117 8.44 -3.69 -7.96
N SER A 118 9.01 -3.37 -9.12
CA SER A 118 10.25 -3.98 -9.61
C SER A 118 10.97 -3.03 -10.56
N HIS A 119 12.25 -3.27 -10.84
CA HIS A 119 12.84 -2.74 -12.06
C HIS A 119 12.17 -3.37 -13.27
N VAL A 120 11.98 -2.55 -14.29
CA VAL A 120 11.57 -2.99 -15.62
C VAL A 120 12.53 -2.35 -16.60
N TYR A 121 13.02 -3.12 -17.56
CA TYR A 121 13.79 -2.58 -18.66
C TYR A 121 12.90 -2.66 -19.90
N VAL A 122 12.68 -1.51 -20.53
CA VAL A 122 12.08 -1.40 -21.86
C VAL A 122 13.15 -0.77 -22.74
N SER A 123 13.66 -1.52 -23.72
CA SER A 123 14.67 -0.99 -24.64
C SER A 123 14.12 0.19 -25.43
N THR A 124 14.87 1.30 -25.48
CA THR A 124 14.49 2.50 -26.23
C THR A 124 15.18 2.60 -27.58
N ASP A 125 16.33 1.93 -27.73
CA ASP A 125 17.27 2.23 -28.81
C ASP A 125 17.42 1.08 -29.80
N VAL A 126 16.95 -0.12 -29.45
CA VAL A 126 16.93 -1.27 -30.34
C VAL A 126 15.72 -2.15 -30.02
N LEU A 127 14.94 -2.54 -31.04
CA LEU A 127 13.90 -3.57 -30.95
C LEU A 127 14.43 -4.94 -30.49
N ASP A 128 15.74 -5.05 -30.28
CA ASP A 128 16.49 -6.24 -29.91
C ASP A 128 16.71 -6.41 -28.39
N ASP A 129 15.95 -5.80 -27.48
CA ASP A 129 15.92 -6.31 -26.09
C ASP A 129 14.47 -6.32 -25.59
N PRO A 130 13.85 -7.50 -25.43
CA PRO A 130 12.45 -7.58 -25.03
C PRO A 130 12.28 -6.95 -23.66
N ALA A 131 11.16 -6.22 -23.50
CA ALA A 131 10.82 -5.68 -22.19
C ALA A 131 10.87 -6.79 -21.14
N ASN A 132 11.54 -6.50 -20.03
CA ASN A 132 11.75 -7.49 -18.98
C ASN A 132 11.62 -6.88 -17.60
N MET A 133 11.03 -7.64 -16.69
CA MET A 133 10.93 -7.26 -15.29
C MET A 133 12.04 -7.96 -14.50
N LYS A 134 12.83 -7.21 -13.73
CA LYS A 134 13.91 -7.72 -12.85
C LYS A 134 13.36 -8.43 -11.60
N LEU A 135 12.45 -9.35 -11.84
CA LEU A 135 11.84 -10.28 -10.92
C LEU A 135 11.76 -11.61 -11.68
N PRO A 136 12.47 -12.66 -11.26
CA PRO A 136 12.40 -13.95 -11.93
C PRO A 136 10.99 -14.51 -12.00
N PHE A 137 10.68 -15.30 -13.02
CA PHE A 137 9.35 -15.89 -13.12
C PHE A 137 9.16 -17.03 -12.13
N LEU A 138 10.19 -17.89 -12.01
CA LEU A 138 10.20 -19.07 -11.15
C LEU A 138 11.18 -18.90 -9.98
N GLN A 139 10.95 -19.61 -8.88
CA GLN A 139 11.71 -19.46 -7.67
C GLN A 139 13.19 -19.87 -7.87
N GLY A 140 14.08 -18.94 -7.56
CA GLY A 140 15.52 -19.09 -7.73
C GLY A 140 15.99 -19.10 -9.19
N ALA A 141 15.10 -18.93 -10.17
CA ALA A 141 15.52 -18.75 -11.56
C ALA A 141 16.40 -17.49 -11.67
N SER A 142 17.29 -17.49 -12.65
CA SER A 142 18.28 -16.44 -12.83
C SER A 142 17.88 -15.40 -13.89
N ARG A 143 16.96 -15.76 -14.79
CA ARG A 143 16.46 -14.85 -15.82
C ARG A 143 15.31 -13.99 -15.30
N ASN A 144 15.30 -12.74 -15.76
CA ASN A 144 14.21 -11.79 -15.58
C ASN A 144 12.93 -12.29 -16.25
N SER A 145 11.76 -11.81 -15.78
CA SER A 145 10.49 -12.17 -16.39
C SER A 145 10.27 -11.46 -17.71
N LEU A 146 9.97 -12.22 -18.76
CA LEU A 146 9.69 -11.74 -20.11
C LEU A 146 8.20 -11.82 -20.41
N LYS A 147 7.72 -10.99 -21.35
CA LYS A 147 6.33 -11.02 -21.85
C LYS A 147 5.85 -12.44 -22.14
N ARG A 148 6.66 -13.21 -22.87
CA ARG A 148 6.35 -14.58 -23.29
C ARG A 148 6.10 -15.54 -22.12
N TYR A 149 6.71 -15.32 -20.96
CA TYR A 149 6.47 -16.17 -19.79
C TYR A 149 5.08 -15.93 -19.22
N PHE A 150 4.64 -14.67 -19.11
CA PHE A 150 3.28 -14.37 -18.68
C PHE A 150 2.25 -15.00 -19.62
N THR A 151 2.44 -14.87 -20.93
CA THR A 151 1.54 -15.49 -21.92
C THR A 151 1.57 -17.02 -21.84
N GLY A 152 2.75 -17.64 -21.76
CA GLY A 152 2.89 -19.10 -21.72
C GLY A 152 2.29 -19.71 -20.46
N PHE A 153 2.61 -19.16 -19.29
CA PHE A 153 2.04 -19.61 -18.01
C PHE A 153 0.58 -19.23 -17.83
N ALA A 154 0.06 -18.28 -18.61
CA ALA A 154 -1.37 -18.00 -18.64
C ALA A 154 -2.19 -19.12 -19.28
N GLY A 155 -1.57 -19.91 -20.16
CA GLY A 155 -2.20 -21.02 -20.86
C GLY A 155 -2.00 -22.37 -20.16
N THR A 156 -1.53 -23.34 -20.92
CA THR A 156 -1.30 -24.72 -20.52
C THR A 156 0.13 -24.92 -19.98
N PRO A 157 0.41 -26.01 -19.23
CA PRO A 157 1.77 -26.32 -18.80
C PRO A 157 2.77 -26.47 -19.97
N MET A 158 2.32 -26.93 -21.14
CA MET A 158 3.18 -27.05 -22.33
C MET A 158 3.46 -25.71 -23.01
N GLU A 159 2.51 -24.77 -22.99
CA GLU A 159 2.76 -23.39 -23.43
C GLU A 159 3.74 -22.69 -22.50
N ALA A 160 3.65 -22.93 -21.18
CA ALA A 160 4.64 -22.48 -20.22
C ALA A 160 6.04 -23.05 -20.51
N LEU A 161 6.12 -24.36 -20.82
CA LEU A 161 7.37 -25.00 -21.21
C LEU A 161 7.96 -24.36 -22.46
N ARG A 162 7.16 -24.18 -23.51
CA ARG A 162 7.60 -23.53 -24.76
C ARG A 162 8.09 -22.12 -24.52
N ALA A 163 7.40 -21.33 -23.72
CA ALA A 163 7.83 -19.97 -23.37
C ALA A 163 9.21 -19.97 -22.68
N MET A 164 9.42 -20.91 -21.74
CA MET A 164 10.71 -21.07 -21.05
C MET A 164 11.81 -21.62 -21.96
N MET A 165 11.45 -22.46 -22.93
CA MET A 165 12.34 -23.00 -23.95
C MET A 165 12.67 -22.02 -25.07
N THR A 166 11.98 -20.88 -25.17
CA THR A 166 12.26 -19.89 -26.22
C THR A 166 13.51 -19.07 -25.90
N PHE A 167 14.49 -19.12 -26.79
CA PHE A 167 15.75 -18.39 -26.71
C PHE A 167 16.10 -17.68 -28.02
N GLU A 168 16.94 -16.66 -27.86
CA GLU A 168 17.63 -15.89 -28.89
C GLU A 168 18.89 -16.65 -29.34
N TYR A 169 19.12 -16.81 -30.66
CA TYR A 169 20.25 -17.61 -31.18
C TYR A 169 21.20 -16.89 -32.16
N THR A 170 20.81 -15.73 -32.70
CA THR A 170 21.65 -14.89 -33.58
C THR A 170 21.44 -13.40 -33.26
N SER A 171 20.18 -13.01 -33.13
CA SER A 171 19.73 -11.71 -32.67
C SER A 171 18.58 -11.91 -31.67
N PHE A 172 18.13 -10.85 -31.00
CA PHE A 172 16.97 -10.97 -30.10
C PHE A 172 15.63 -11.05 -30.82
N SER A 173 15.59 -10.70 -32.11
CA SER A 173 14.41 -10.91 -32.97
C SER A 173 14.32 -12.35 -33.48
N ASP A 174 15.46 -13.06 -33.60
CA ASP A 174 15.52 -14.46 -33.99
C ASP A 174 15.30 -15.39 -32.79
N LEU A 175 14.02 -15.61 -32.46
CA LEU A 175 13.60 -16.50 -31.40
C LEU A 175 13.32 -17.91 -31.92
N THR A 176 13.81 -18.92 -31.20
CA THR A 176 13.50 -20.33 -31.47
C THR A 176 13.32 -21.09 -30.15
N ILE A 177 12.57 -22.18 -30.21
CA ILE A 177 12.55 -23.21 -29.15
C ILE A 177 13.38 -24.43 -29.53
N TYR A 178 13.85 -24.49 -30.79
CA TYR A 178 14.52 -25.65 -31.38
C TYR A 178 16.01 -25.38 -31.51
N ILE A 179 16.81 -26.37 -31.15
CA ILE A 179 18.24 -26.42 -31.46
C ILE A 179 18.43 -26.66 -32.96
N CYS A 180 17.51 -27.40 -33.60
CA CYS A 180 17.48 -27.54 -35.05
C CYS A 180 16.90 -26.28 -35.73
N GLN A 181 17.72 -25.62 -36.54
CA GLN A 181 17.27 -24.49 -37.39
C GLN A 181 16.64 -24.94 -38.70
N ASN A 182 16.82 -26.21 -39.08
CA ASN A 182 16.24 -26.72 -40.31
C ASN A 182 14.70 -26.72 -40.27
N THR A 183 14.11 -26.56 -41.45
CA THR A 183 12.66 -26.67 -41.63
C THR A 183 12.21 -28.12 -41.53
N GLY A 184 10.89 -28.35 -41.43
CA GLY A 184 10.34 -29.69 -41.41
C GLY A 184 10.64 -30.44 -42.71
N GLY A 185 10.53 -29.75 -43.86
CA GLY A 185 10.86 -30.29 -45.17
C GLY A 185 12.31 -30.73 -45.27
N GLU A 186 13.26 -29.91 -44.80
CA GLU A 186 14.68 -30.27 -44.75
C GLU A 186 14.94 -31.51 -43.87
N VAL A 187 14.29 -31.61 -42.71
CA VAL A 187 14.36 -32.80 -41.84
C VAL A 187 13.84 -34.05 -42.57
N MET A 188 12.71 -33.93 -43.28
CA MET A 188 12.14 -35.02 -44.06
C MET A 188 13.08 -35.46 -45.18
N ILE A 189 13.69 -34.52 -45.93
CA ILE A 189 14.63 -34.83 -47.00
C ILE A 189 15.81 -35.64 -46.46
N SER A 190 16.41 -35.22 -45.35
CA SER A 190 17.52 -35.95 -44.74
C SER A 190 17.12 -37.35 -44.28
N ALA A 191 15.94 -37.52 -43.69
CA ALA A 191 15.47 -38.84 -43.27
C ALA A 191 15.14 -39.76 -44.46
N LYS A 192 14.60 -39.21 -45.55
CA LYS A 192 14.39 -39.92 -46.82
C LYS A 192 15.73 -40.39 -47.42
N ASN A 193 16.73 -39.52 -47.44
CA ASN A 193 18.09 -39.85 -47.91
C ASN A 193 18.77 -40.92 -47.04
N ALA A 194 18.38 -41.04 -45.77
CA ALA A 194 18.81 -42.11 -44.86
C ALA A 194 18.03 -43.44 -45.06
N GLY A 195 17.22 -43.56 -46.12
CA GLY A 195 16.52 -44.78 -46.50
C GLY A 195 15.10 -44.93 -45.94
N ASN A 196 14.55 -43.91 -45.27
CA ASN A 196 13.24 -43.99 -44.61
C ASN A 196 12.07 -43.47 -45.47
N SER A 197 12.20 -43.44 -46.80
CA SER A 197 11.23 -42.77 -47.69
C SER A 197 9.78 -43.23 -47.54
N THR A 198 9.54 -44.52 -47.28
CA THR A 198 8.17 -45.08 -47.17
C THR A 198 7.33 -44.43 -46.08
N ILE A 199 7.91 -44.19 -44.90
CA ILE A 199 7.14 -43.60 -43.78
C ILE A 199 6.98 -42.09 -43.94
N PHE A 200 8.01 -41.40 -44.45
CA PHE A 200 7.98 -39.94 -44.64
C PHE A 200 7.12 -39.49 -45.82
N ASN A 201 6.87 -40.34 -46.82
CA ASN A 201 5.94 -40.05 -47.90
C ASN A 201 4.46 -40.06 -47.46
N LYS A 202 4.16 -40.54 -46.25
CA LYS A 202 2.81 -40.46 -45.67
C LYS A 202 2.50 -39.09 -45.05
N ILE A 203 3.51 -38.24 -44.85
CA ILE A 203 3.32 -36.90 -44.28
C ILE A 203 2.84 -35.96 -45.39
N PRO A 204 1.66 -35.33 -45.27
CA PRO A 204 1.17 -34.40 -46.28
C PRO A 204 2.03 -33.13 -46.32
N THR A 205 2.57 -32.80 -47.50
CA THR A 205 3.42 -31.63 -47.71
C THR A 205 2.77 -30.61 -48.64
N ASP A 206 3.15 -29.34 -48.48
CA ASP A 206 2.84 -28.27 -49.42
C ASP A 206 3.73 -28.37 -50.69
N PRO A 207 3.57 -27.49 -51.70
CA PRO A 207 4.39 -27.50 -52.90
C PRO A 207 5.89 -27.25 -52.68
N LEU A 208 6.28 -26.69 -51.53
CA LEU A 208 7.68 -26.46 -51.15
C LEU A 208 8.27 -27.68 -50.41
N GLY A 209 7.46 -28.72 -50.16
CA GLY A 209 7.88 -29.92 -49.44
C GLY A 209 7.81 -29.77 -47.92
N GLU A 210 7.20 -28.70 -47.41
CA GLU A 210 7.02 -28.50 -45.97
C GLU A 210 5.78 -29.24 -45.46
N PRO A 211 5.81 -29.79 -44.23
CA PRO A 211 4.62 -30.38 -43.62
C PRO A 211 3.46 -29.37 -43.56
N THR A 212 2.33 -29.73 -44.14
CA THR A 212 1.12 -28.87 -44.14
C THR A 212 0.57 -28.58 -42.74
N SER A 213 0.82 -29.48 -41.78
CA SER A 213 0.45 -29.32 -40.38
C SER A 213 1.59 -28.69 -39.59
N ALA A 214 1.31 -27.55 -38.94
CA ALA A 214 2.24 -26.91 -38.01
C ALA A 214 2.66 -27.84 -36.85
N GLN A 215 1.75 -28.71 -36.37
CA GLN A 215 2.05 -29.71 -35.34
C GLN A 215 3.01 -30.79 -35.86
N MET A 216 2.88 -31.18 -37.12
CA MET A 216 3.80 -32.14 -37.74
C MET A 216 5.19 -31.53 -37.93
N ASN A 217 5.25 -30.26 -38.38
CA ASN A 217 6.50 -29.53 -38.47
C ASN A 217 7.20 -29.42 -37.11
N ASP A 218 6.46 -29.04 -36.07
CA ASP A 218 6.94 -28.99 -34.68
C ASP A 218 7.45 -30.38 -34.21
N PHE A 219 6.69 -31.45 -34.43
CA PHE A 219 7.10 -32.83 -34.13
C PHE A 219 8.44 -33.21 -34.78
N LEU A 220 8.59 -32.95 -36.08
CA LEU A 220 9.82 -33.26 -36.83
C LEU A 220 11.02 -32.46 -36.30
N ARG A 221 10.83 -31.16 -36.03
CA ARG A 221 11.88 -30.27 -35.51
C ARG A 221 12.27 -30.61 -34.07
N ILE A 222 11.33 -31.06 -33.24
CA ILE A 222 11.62 -31.59 -31.90
C ILE A 222 12.46 -32.87 -32.00
N CYS A 223 12.06 -33.83 -32.84
CA CYS A 223 12.81 -35.07 -33.04
C CYS A 223 14.25 -34.79 -33.50
N MET A 224 14.41 -33.89 -34.48
CA MET A 224 15.74 -33.51 -34.97
C MET A 224 16.57 -32.78 -33.92
N SER A 225 15.95 -31.90 -33.12
CA SER A 225 16.65 -31.21 -32.02
C SER A 225 17.17 -32.19 -30.97
N LYS A 226 16.40 -33.25 -30.66
CA LYS A 226 16.85 -34.34 -29.78
C LYS A 226 17.98 -35.14 -30.40
N TRP A 227 17.90 -35.44 -31.70
CA TRP A 227 18.99 -36.11 -32.41
C TRP A 227 20.28 -35.27 -32.34
N LEU A 228 20.21 -33.96 -32.62
CA LEU A 228 21.36 -33.04 -32.52
C LEU A 228 21.98 -33.09 -31.12
N ILE A 229 21.16 -32.94 -30.08
CA ILE A 229 21.61 -33.07 -28.69
C ILE A 229 22.32 -34.40 -28.44
N SER A 230 21.78 -35.51 -28.95
CA SER A 230 22.37 -36.86 -28.74
C SER A 230 23.74 -37.04 -29.40
N LYS A 231 24.07 -36.21 -30.39
CA LYS A 231 25.38 -36.20 -31.08
C LYS A 231 26.38 -35.24 -30.45
N GLN A 232 25.93 -34.30 -29.62
CA GLN A 232 26.80 -33.39 -28.90
C GLN A 232 27.49 -34.11 -27.73
N PRO A 233 28.72 -33.69 -27.33
CA PRO A 233 29.36 -34.21 -26.12
C PRO A 233 28.44 -33.98 -24.92
N ALA A 234 28.48 -34.91 -23.94
CA ALA A 234 27.63 -34.87 -22.78
C ALA A 234 27.84 -33.58 -21.96
N GLN A 235 27.01 -32.57 -22.23
CA GLN A 235 26.98 -31.32 -21.49
C GLN A 235 25.77 -31.31 -20.56
N PRO A 236 25.92 -30.86 -19.29
CA PRO A 236 24.81 -30.83 -18.33
C PRO A 236 23.59 -30.04 -18.81
N HIS A 237 23.78 -29.00 -19.63
CA HIS A 237 22.67 -28.18 -20.12
C HIS A 237 21.81 -28.91 -21.16
N TYR A 238 22.39 -29.81 -21.96
CA TYR A 238 21.64 -30.57 -22.95
C TYR A 238 20.67 -31.59 -22.34
N ALA A 239 20.95 -32.10 -21.14
CA ALA A 239 20.03 -32.98 -20.43
C ALA A 239 18.67 -32.31 -20.17
N ALA A 240 18.68 -31.03 -19.78
CA ALA A 240 17.48 -30.25 -19.54
C ALA A 240 16.66 -30.04 -20.82
N PHE A 241 17.33 -29.68 -21.93
CA PHE A 241 16.68 -29.56 -23.23
C PHE A 241 16.10 -30.90 -23.70
N ASN A 242 16.86 -31.98 -23.56
CA ASN A 242 16.42 -33.31 -23.96
C ASN A 242 15.14 -33.72 -23.23
N GLN A 243 15.10 -33.52 -21.91
CA GLN A 243 13.92 -33.76 -21.07
C GLN A 243 12.73 -32.87 -21.47
N ALA A 244 12.98 -31.59 -21.75
CA ALA A 244 11.93 -30.68 -22.19
C ALA A 244 11.33 -31.11 -23.54
N TYR A 245 12.16 -31.53 -24.49
CA TYR A 245 11.69 -32.09 -25.76
C TYR A 245 10.93 -33.41 -25.59
N ASP A 246 11.28 -34.26 -24.61
CA ASP A 246 10.47 -35.46 -24.30
C ASP A 246 9.05 -35.08 -23.89
N LEU A 247 8.91 -34.05 -23.05
CA LEU A 247 7.60 -33.54 -22.64
C LEU A 247 6.82 -32.94 -23.82
N LEU A 248 7.49 -32.19 -24.70
CA LEU A 248 6.85 -31.65 -25.90
C LEU A 248 6.45 -32.75 -26.89
N LEU A 249 7.24 -33.80 -27.06
CA LEU A 249 6.87 -34.96 -27.88
C LEU A 249 5.64 -35.67 -27.30
N ALA A 250 5.61 -35.89 -25.99
CA ALA A 250 4.47 -36.50 -25.31
C ALA A 250 3.18 -35.66 -25.47
N ASP A 251 3.29 -34.33 -25.60
CA ASP A 251 2.18 -33.42 -25.86
C ASP A 251 1.75 -33.39 -27.33
N VAL A 252 2.69 -33.38 -28.29
CA VAL A 252 2.37 -33.22 -29.72
C VAL A 252 1.93 -34.53 -30.37
N MET A 253 2.49 -35.67 -29.97
CA MET A 253 2.20 -36.96 -30.61
C MET A 253 0.71 -37.34 -30.56
N PRO A 254 -0.01 -37.23 -29.43
CA PRO A 254 -1.45 -37.52 -29.39
C PRO A 254 -2.29 -36.63 -30.31
N LYS A 255 -1.84 -35.39 -30.58
CA LYS A 255 -2.53 -34.43 -31.45
C LYS A 255 -2.40 -34.77 -32.94
N LEU A 256 -1.41 -35.59 -33.29
CA LEU A 256 -1.15 -36.07 -34.65
C LEU A 256 -1.82 -37.42 -34.95
N VAL A 257 -2.35 -38.10 -33.92
CA VAL A 257 -3.08 -39.36 -34.08
C VAL A 257 -4.38 -39.09 -34.82
N GLY A 258 -4.54 -39.74 -35.98
CA GLY A 258 -5.64 -39.52 -36.93
C GLY A 258 -5.11 -39.29 -38.34
N THR A 259 -4.12 -38.40 -38.49
CA THR A 259 -3.35 -38.25 -39.74
C THR A 259 -2.38 -39.40 -39.93
N LEU A 260 -1.75 -39.83 -38.84
CA LEU A 260 -0.89 -41.01 -38.75
C LEU A 260 -1.27 -41.83 -37.52
N THR A 261 -0.94 -43.12 -37.51
CA THR A 261 -1.07 -43.96 -36.32
C THR A 261 0.05 -43.66 -35.31
N ALA A 262 -0.18 -44.00 -34.03
CA ALA A 262 0.86 -43.87 -33.00
C ALA A 262 2.12 -44.70 -33.33
N ALA A 263 1.95 -45.87 -33.96
CA ALA A 263 3.07 -46.70 -34.41
C ALA A 263 3.88 -46.00 -35.50
N GLU A 264 3.21 -45.38 -36.48
CA GLU A 264 3.87 -44.62 -37.54
C GLU A 264 4.63 -43.39 -37.02
N LEU A 265 4.06 -42.67 -36.06
CA LEU A 265 4.75 -41.55 -35.40
C LEU A 265 6.00 -42.02 -34.66
N ASN A 266 5.94 -43.15 -33.95
CA ASN A 266 7.13 -43.75 -33.33
C ASN A 266 8.18 -44.13 -34.38
N THR A 267 7.78 -44.75 -35.50
CA THR A 267 8.67 -45.09 -36.60
C THR A 267 9.35 -43.84 -37.19
N ILE A 268 8.62 -42.73 -37.37
CA ILE A 268 9.21 -41.46 -37.84
C ILE A 268 10.24 -40.93 -36.84
N ARG A 269 9.89 -40.88 -35.55
CA ARG A 269 10.81 -40.43 -34.49
C ARG A 269 12.09 -41.27 -34.51
N ASP A 270 11.95 -42.60 -34.50
CA ASP A 270 13.07 -43.53 -34.41
C ASP A 270 13.95 -43.45 -35.67
N ALA A 271 13.34 -43.25 -36.85
CA ALA A 271 14.06 -42.99 -38.10
C ALA A 271 14.91 -41.71 -38.06
N ILE A 272 14.39 -40.62 -37.48
CA ILE A 272 15.17 -39.38 -37.29
C ILE A 272 16.33 -39.62 -36.31
N MET A 273 16.06 -40.31 -35.20
CA MET A 273 17.08 -40.61 -34.19
C MET A 273 18.19 -41.54 -34.72
N ALA A 274 17.91 -42.33 -35.76
CA ALA A 274 18.85 -43.25 -36.39
C ALA A 274 19.72 -42.63 -37.50
N ILE A 275 19.54 -41.35 -37.85
CA ILE A 275 20.36 -40.69 -38.88
C ILE A 275 21.85 -40.75 -38.49
N ALA A 276 22.67 -41.37 -39.35
CA ALA A 276 24.07 -41.65 -39.05
C ALA A 276 24.96 -40.41 -39.17
N ALA A 277 24.80 -39.65 -40.25
CA ALA A 277 25.53 -38.41 -40.51
C ALA A 277 24.66 -37.47 -41.36
N ALA A 278 24.58 -36.21 -40.93
CA ALA A 278 23.89 -35.15 -41.67
C ALA A 278 24.43 -33.78 -41.24
N SER A 279 24.53 -32.87 -42.19
CA SER A 279 24.90 -31.47 -41.94
C SER A 279 23.64 -30.68 -41.66
N PHE A 280 23.38 -30.39 -40.38
CA PHE A 280 22.24 -29.56 -39.98
C PHE A 280 22.71 -28.26 -39.36
N LYS A 281 21.84 -27.26 -39.46
CA LYS A 281 22.05 -25.95 -38.87
C LYS A 281 21.61 -25.99 -37.41
N GLU A 282 22.52 -25.64 -36.51
CA GLU A 282 22.29 -25.65 -35.07
C GLU A 282 22.15 -24.22 -34.51
N ALA A 283 21.17 -24.03 -33.65
CA ALA A 283 20.99 -22.87 -32.79
C ALA A 283 21.38 -23.23 -31.35
N SER A 284 22.13 -22.35 -30.69
CA SER A 284 22.41 -22.47 -29.26
C SER A 284 22.08 -21.15 -28.56
N PRO A 285 21.45 -21.19 -27.38
CA PRO A 285 21.24 -19.96 -26.61
C PRO A 285 22.59 -19.35 -26.24
N GLY A 286 22.69 -18.02 -26.24
CA GLY A 286 23.94 -17.34 -25.88
C GLY A 286 24.46 -17.64 -24.46
N LYS A 287 23.61 -18.15 -23.56
CA LYS A 287 23.96 -18.55 -22.19
C LYS A 287 23.33 -19.91 -21.82
N PRO A 288 23.84 -21.03 -22.39
CA PRO A 288 23.16 -22.33 -22.33
C PRO A 288 23.03 -22.89 -20.91
N ALA A 289 24.03 -22.68 -20.06
CA ALA A 289 23.99 -23.14 -18.67
C ALA A 289 22.88 -22.45 -17.84
N ILE A 290 22.74 -21.13 -17.98
CA ILE A 290 21.69 -20.34 -17.31
C ILE A 290 20.31 -20.76 -17.83
N PHE A 291 20.19 -20.92 -19.16
CA PHE A 291 18.95 -21.33 -19.79
C PHE A 291 18.50 -22.71 -19.32
N ALA A 292 19.41 -23.68 -19.28
CA ALA A 292 19.12 -25.02 -18.79
C ALA A 292 18.76 -25.05 -17.30
N ALA A 293 19.43 -24.24 -16.46
CA ALA A 293 19.10 -24.16 -15.04
C ALA A 293 17.66 -23.64 -14.80
N ASP A 294 17.23 -22.65 -15.57
CA ASP A 294 15.86 -22.13 -15.51
C ASP A 294 14.85 -23.12 -16.12
N LEU A 295 15.23 -23.85 -17.17
CA LEU A 295 14.42 -24.89 -17.79
C LEU A 295 14.18 -26.07 -16.86
N ILE A 296 15.19 -26.52 -16.10
CA ILE A 296 15.05 -27.57 -15.07
C ILE A 296 13.97 -27.18 -14.05
N LYS A 297 13.93 -25.90 -13.66
CA LYS A 297 12.92 -25.39 -12.73
C LYS A 297 11.53 -25.36 -13.35
N ALA A 298 11.43 -24.91 -14.60
CA ALA A 298 10.18 -24.92 -15.34
C ALA A 298 9.61 -26.34 -15.44
N ILE A 299 10.44 -27.32 -15.81
CA ILE A 299 10.06 -28.73 -15.88
C ILE A 299 9.54 -29.22 -14.51
N ALA A 300 10.28 -28.96 -13.43
CA ALA A 300 9.89 -29.37 -12.09
C ALA A 300 8.53 -28.78 -11.67
N VAL A 301 8.31 -27.49 -11.92
CA VAL A 301 7.07 -26.78 -11.61
C VAL A 301 5.89 -27.31 -12.43
N ILE A 302 6.12 -27.56 -13.73
CA ILE A 302 5.11 -28.10 -14.66
C ILE A 302 4.71 -29.52 -14.26
N GLN A 303 5.69 -30.39 -13.97
CA GLN A 303 5.44 -31.78 -13.58
C GLN A 303 4.75 -31.88 -12.21
N ALA A 304 5.05 -30.97 -11.29
CA ALA A 304 4.36 -30.90 -10.01
C ALA A 304 2.89 -30.48 -10.14
N GLY A 305 2.54 -29.68 -11.17
CA GLY A 305 1.18 -29.18 -11.43
C GLY A 305 0.62 -28.21 -10.38
N THR A 306 1.32 -28.03 -9.24
CA THR A 306 0.88 -27.21 -8.12
C THR A 306 0.83 -25.73 -8.46
N PHE A 307 1.72 -25.24 -9.32
CA PHE A 307 1.72 -23.84 -9.73
C PHE A 307 0.47 -23.49 -10.54
N GLN A 308 0.11 -24.28 -11.55
CA GLN A 308 -1.06 -24.04 -12.40
C GLN A 308 -2.36 -24.14 -11.59
N ALA A 309 -2.45 -25.11 -10.67
CA ALA A 309 -3.59 -25.20 -9.75
C ALA A 309 -3.73 -23.93 -8.89
N LYS A 310 -2.62 -23.46 -8.30
CA LYS A 310 -2.61 -22.25 -7.48
C LYS A 310 -2.86 -20.98 -8.29
N LEU A 311 -2.31 -20.87 -9.50
CA LEU A 311 -2.58 -19.76 -10.40
C LEU A 311 -4.07 -19.71 -10.76
N LYS A 312 -4.69 -20.86 -11.03
CA LYS A 312 -6.14 -20.95 -11.28
C LYS A 312 -6.95 -20.46 -10.06
N ASP A 313 -6.53 -20.78 -8.84
CA ASP A 313 -7.19 -20.28 -7.64
C ASP A 313 -6.98 -18.78 -7.41
N VAL A 314 -5.77 -18.27 -7.69
CA VAL A 314 -5.48 -16.84 -7.62
C VAL A 314 -6.28 -16.05 -8.66
N ARG A 315 -6.43 -16.57 -9.89
CA ARG A 315 -7.23 -15.94 -10.96
C ARG A 315 -8.69 -15.70 -10.56
N LYS A 316 -9.29 -16.63 -9.81
CA LYS A 316 -10.67 -16.47 -9.27
C LYS A 316 -10.83 -15.29 -8.32
N ARG A 317 -9.72 -14.74 -7.81
CA ARG A 317 -9.71 -13.59 -6.91
C ARG A 317 -9.65 -12.26 -7.65
N PHE A 318 -9.52 -12.27 -8.98
CA PHE A 318 -9.57 -11.08 -9.82
C PHE A 318 -10.84 -11.09 -10.66
N ASP A 319 -11.40 -9.91 -10.88
CA ASP A 319 -12.54 -9.66 -11.76
C ASP A 319 -12.29 -8.43 -12.65
N LYS A 320 -13.30 -8.03 -13.42
CA LYS A 320 -13.24 -6.85 -14.30
C LYS A 320 -13.04 -5.50 -13.57
N ASN A 321 -13.34 -5.44 -12.28
CA ASN A 321 -13.20 -4.23 -11.46
C ASN A 321 -11.83 -4.18 -10.76
N SER A 322 -11.14 -5.32 -10.70
CA SER A 322 -9.85 -5.45 -10.06
C SER A 322 -8.77 -4.70 -10.82
N LYS A 323 -7.77 -4.17 -10.11
CA LYS A 323 -6.67 -3.37 -10.71
C LYS A 323 -5.30 -3.91 -10.28
N ILE A 324 -4.37 -3.99 -11.22
CA ILE A 324 -2.96 -4.30 -10.96
C ILE A 324 -2.11 -3.11 -11.41
N ASP A 325 -1.43 -2.46 -10.47
CA ASP A 325 -0.47 -1.40 -10.79
C ASP A 325 0.95 -1.95 -10.77
N ILE A 326 1.64 -1.79 -11.89
CA ILE A 326 3.07 -2.05 -11.95
C ILE A 326 3.79 -0.73 -11.72
N ARG A 327 4.64 -0.69 -10.71
CA ARG A 327 5.49 0.45 -10.40
C ARG A 327 6.94 0.07 -10.68
N GLY A 328 7.65 0.93 -11.38
CA GLY A 328 8.95 0.61 -11.98
C GLY A 328 9.30 1.50 -13.14
N CYS A 329 10.41 1.18 -13.80
CA CYS A 329 10.99 1.94 -14.89
C CYS A 329 10.23 1.74 -16.22
N GLN A 330 9.41 2.70 -16.64
CA GLN A 330 8.84 2.83 -18.00
C GLN A 330 7.98 1.67 -18.56
N ILE A 331 7.52 0.72 -17.74
CA ILE A 331 6.76 -0.45 -18.24
C ILE A 331 5.50 -0.10 -19.05
N GLY A 332 4.92 1.07 -18.83
CA GLY A 332 3.79 1.58 -19.60
C GLY A 332 4.05 1.63 -21.10
N ARG A 333 5.32 1.81 -21.52
CA ARG A 333 5.71 1.88 -22.93
C ARG A 333 5.52 0.56 -23.69
N ASP A 334 5.46 -0.59 -23.02
CA ASP A 334 5.17 -1.89 -23.64
C ASP A 334 3.77 -2.37 -23.25
N GLN A 335 2.77 -1.95 -24.03
CA GLN A 335 1.36 -2.32 -23.82
C GLN A 335 1.13 -3.83 -23.93
N GLU A 336 1.88 -4.52 -24.79
CA GLU A 336 1.77 -5.97 -24.97
C GLU A 336 2.30 -6.72 -23.74
N PHE A 337 3.30 -6.18 -23.05
CA PHE A 337 3.76 -6.70 -21.76
C PHE A 337 2.69 -6.52 -20.67
N LEU A 338 2.05 -5.35 -20.58
CA LEU A 338 0.93 -5.14 -19.64
C LEU A 338 -0.23 -6.08 -19.91
N LYS A 339 -0.58 -6.28 -21.20
CA LYS A 339 -1.60 -7.23 -21.64
C LYS A 339 -1.23 -8.67 -21.28
N ALA A 340 0.03 -9.07 -21.40
CA ALA A 340 0.46 -10.40 -20.99
C ALA A 340 0.28 -10.62 -19.47
N ILE A 341 0.54 -9.61 -18.64
CA ILE A 341 0.26 -9.66 -17.19
C ILE A 341 -1.24 -9.73 -16.92
N GLN A 342 -2.04 -8.97 -17.66
CA GLN A 342 -3.51 -9.05 -17.59
C GLN A 342 -4.00 -10.47 -17.88
N LEU A 343 -3.48 -11.11 -18.94
CA LEU A 343 -3.80 -12.50 -19.28
C LEU A 343 -3.35 -13.48 -18.20
N PHE A 344 -2.18 -13.25 -17.60
CA PHE A 344 -1.65 -14.11 -16.54
C PHE A 344 -2.54 -14.11 -15.28
N PHE A 345 -3.00 -12.95 -14.81
CA PHE A 345 -3.87 -12.87 -13.63
C PHE A 345 -5.38 -12.96 -13.93
N GLY A 346 -5.80 -12.78 -15.18
CA GLY A 346 -7.19 -12.89 -15.59
C GLY A 346 -7.69 -14.34 -15.64
N MET A 347 -8.98 -14.52 -15.38
CA MET A 347 -9.65 -15.82 -15.46
C MET A 347 -10.09 -16.15 -16.89
N ASP A 348 -10.62 -15.15 -17.60
CA ASP A 348 -11.09 -15.23 -18.98
C ASP A 348 -11.08 -13.83 -19.63
N ALA A 349 -11.63 -13.72 -20.85
CA ALA A 349 -11.66 -12.47 -21.60
C ALA A 349 -12.50 -11.36 -20.94
N VAL A 350 -13.48 -11.72 -20.11
CA VAL A 350 -14.42 -10.79 -19.44
C VAL A 350 -13.96 -10.51 -18.00
N ASN A 351 -13.46 -11.53 -17.30
CA ASN A 351 -13.05 -11.48 -15.91
C ASN A 351 -11.53 -11.36 -15.80
N ARG A 352 -11.01 -10.20 -16.23
CA ARG A 352 -9.58 -9.86 -16.14
C ARG A 352 -9.38 -8.48 -15.51
N PRO A 353 -8.37 -8.31 -14.65
CA PRO A 353 -8.11 -7.03 -14.00
C PRO A 353 -7.64 -6.00 -15.03
N ALA A 354 -7.88 -4.72 -14.75
CA ALA A 354 -7.16 -3.67 -15.47
C ALA A 354 -5.70 -3.65 -15.01
N VAL A 355 -4.75 -3.53 -15.94
CA VAL A 355 -3.32 -3.47 -15.62
C VAL A 355 -2.76 -2.12 -16.05
N SER A 356 -2.08 -1.45 -15.12
CA SER A 356 -1.53 -0.11 -15.34
C SER A 356 -0.02 -0.06 -15.14
N GLY A 357 0.64 0.86 -15.85
CA GLY A 357 2.08 1.07 -15.77
C GLY A 357 2.52 2.48 -16.18
N PRO A 358 3.57 3.05 -15.57
CA PRO A 358 4.11 4.36 -15.94
C PRO A 358 4.90 4.29 -17.26
N GLU A 359 4.77 5.29 -18.12
CA GLU A 359 5.65 5.47 -19.29
C GLU A 359 7.06 6.00 -18.93
N TRP A 360 7.27 6.42 -17.69
CA TRP A 360 8.44 7.17 -17.23
C TRP A 360 9.19 6.42 -16.12
N TYR A 361 10.44 6.82 -15.86
CA TYR A 361 11.19 6.33 -14.71
C TYR A 361 10.59 6.89 -13.43
N GLN A 362 10.13 5.99 -12.56
CA GLN A 362 9.63 6.39 -11.25
C GLN A 362 10.79 6.50 -10.27
N HIS A 363 10.81 7.58 -9.51
CA HIS A 363 11.68 7.76 -8.36
C HIS A 363 10.83 7.83 -7.09
N PHE A 364 11.14 6.96 -6.13
CA PHE A 364 10.55 7.03 -4.81
C PHE A 364 11.43 7.96 -3.98
N ASN A 365 10.91 9.10 -3.53
CA ASN A 365 11.68 9.95 -2.65
C ASN A 365 11.84 9.27 -1.29
N ALA A 366 13.08 9.19 -0.82
CA ALA A 366 13.30 9.18 0.61
C ALA A 366 12.85 10.55 1.12
N LEU A 367 11.74 10.60 1.86
CA LEU A 367 11.36 11.81 2.56
C LEU A 367 12.46 12.13 3.57
N ALA A 368 13.32 13.09 3.21
CA ALA A 368 14.26 13.68 4.14
C ALA A 368 13.42 14.47 5.15
N PRO A 369 13.45 14.12 6.44
CA PRO A 369 12.75 14.90 7.44
C PRO A 369 13.29 16.34 7.40
N ALA A 370 12.42 17.32 7.22
CA ALA A 370 12.72 18.69 7.63
C ALA A 370 12.97 18.70 9.16
N PRO A 371 13.76 19.65 9.69
CA PRO A 371 14.08 19.71 11.11
C PRO A 371 12.82 19.76 11.99
N GLN A 372 12.97 19.24 13.20
CA GLN A 372 11.93 19.12 14.23
C GLN A 372 11.19 20.45 14.43
N GLN A 373 9.86 20.43 14.32
CA GLN A 373 9.03 21.60 14.55
C GLN A 373 8.31 21.43 15.89
N ASP A 374 8.82 22.07 16.95
CA ASP A 374 8.10 22.29 18.20
C ASP A 374 7.16 23.51 18.07
N ASP A 375 6.47 23.88 19.15
CA ASP A 375 5.57 25.05 19.12
C ASP A 375 6.28 26.36 18.71
N GLY A 376 7.51 26.57 19.16
CA GLY A 376 8.28 27.76 18.81
C GLY A 376 8.64 27.78 17.32
N ASN A 377 9.02 26.63 16.79
CA ASN A 377 9.36 26.48 15.39
C ASN A 377 8.11 26.55 14.48
N ILE A 378 6.96 26.01 14.90
CA ILE A 378 5.68 26.19 14.20
C ILE A 378 5.31 27.68 14.12
N LYS A 379 5.49 28.43 15.22
CA LYS A 379 5.29 29.89 15.22
C LYS A 379 6.25 30.60 14.26
N SER A 380 7.52 30.21 14.26
CA SER A 380 8.52 30.77 13.34
C SER A 380 8.19 30.46 11.88
N LEU A 381 7.82 29.22 11.56
CA LEU A 381 7.42 28.81 10.21
C LEU A 381 6.21 29.60 9.72
N TYR A 382 5.20 29.77 10.57
CA TYR A 382 4.00 30.54 10.24
C TYR A 382 4.30 32.02 10.04
N ASN A 383 5.11 32.63 10.91
CA ASN A 383 5.36 34.08 10.91
C ASN A 383 6.46 34.52 9.94
N SER A 384 7.44 33.66 9.67
CA SER A 384 8.69 34.02 8.98
C SER A 384 8.98 33.17 7.74
N GLY A 385 8.28 32.05 7.55
CA GLY A 385 8.53 31.14 6.44
C GLY A 385 9.82 30.31 6.59
N ILE A 386 10.39 29.88 5.46
CA ILE A 386 11.70 29.21 5.39
C ILE A 386 12.66 30.14 4.67
N SER A 387 13.65 30.65 5.41
CA SER A 387 14.63 31.63 4.90
C SER A 387 15.26 31.18 3.58
N GLY A 388 15.16 32.03 2.55
CA GLY A 388 15.72 31.78 1.22
C GLY A 388 14.93 30.81 0.34
N GLU A 389 13.83 30.22 0.83
CA GLU A 389 13.03 29.25 0.07
C GLU A 389 11.55 29.64 -0.04
N TYR A 390 10.92 30.04 1.07
CA TYR A 390 9.49 30.34 1.15
C TYR A 390 9.22 31.50 2.12
N THR A 391 8.44 32.48 1.69
CA THR A 391 7.93 33.55 2.56
C THR A 391 6.86 33.04 3.54
N SER A 392 6.56 33.81 4.59
CA SER A 392 5.46 33.47 5.52
C SER A 392 4.11 33.44 4.82
N ALA A 393 3.86 34.34 3.87
CA ALA A 393 2.62 34.38 3.09
C ALA A 393 2.45 33.10 2.24
N GLU A 394 3.50 32.66 1.56
CA GLU A 394 3.48 31.41 0.78
C GLU A 394 3.26 30.19 1.69
N MET A 395 3.97 30.13 2.83
CA MET A 395 3.78 29.05 3.81
C MET A 395 2.33 28.97 4.31
N GLN A 396 1.74 30.10 4.65
CA GLN A 396 0.34 30.19 5.11
C GLN A 396 -0.64 29.79 3.99
N ALA A 397 -0.38 30.21 2.75
CA ALA A 397 -1.19 29.86 1.59
C ALA A 397 -1.17 28.34 1.36
N PHE A 398 0.01 27.72 1.27
CA PHE A 398 0.13 26.27 1.12
C PHE A 398 -0.54 25.52 2.27
N PHE A 399 -0.29 25.94 3.51
CA PHE A 399 -0.91 25.35 4.68
C PHE A 399 -2.44 25.41 4.62
N ASN A 400 -3.02 26.58 4.37
CA ASN A 400 -4.48 26.75 4.34
C ASN A 400 -5.11 25.85 3.27
N LYS A 401 -4.48 25.76 2.11
CA LYS A 401 -4.88 24.91 1.01
C LYS A 401 -4.98 23.42 1.43
N TRP A 402 -3.97 22.93 2.16
CA TRP A 402 -3.95 21.56 2.71
C TRP A 402 -4.95 21.38 3.87
N ALA A 403 -5.06 22.36 4.77
CA ALA A 403 -6.00 22.31 5.88
C ALA A 403 -7.45 22.24 5.38
N ASP A 404 -7.79 23.03 4.38
CA ASP A 404 -9.14 23.07 3.79
C ASP A 404 -9.45 21.77 3.03
N ALA A 405 -8.47 21.21 2.31
CA ALA A 405 -8.52 19.89 1.69
C ALA A 405 -8.87 18.78 2.68
N VAL A 406 -8.24 18.78 3.85
CA VAL A 406 -8.50 17.79 4.92
C VAL A 406 -9.80 18.10 5.66
N GLY A 407 -10.33 19.31 5.53
CA GLY A 407 -11.52 19.79 6.24
C GLY A 407 -11.22 20.37 7.62
N ILE A 408 -9.95 20.64 7.95
CA ILE A 408 -9.56 21.38 9.16
C ILE A 408 -9.83 22.87 8.93
N LYS A 409 -11.06 23.30 9.22
CA LYS A 409 -11.54 24.68 9.06
C LYS A 409 -11.56 25.45 10.39
N ASN A 410 -11.94 26.73 10.35
CA ASN A 410 -12.01 27.59 11.54
C ASN A 410 -12.99 27.08 12.60
N ASN A 411 -14.03 26.34 12.22
CA ASN A 411 -14.96 25.72 13.16
C ASN A 411 -14.27 24.74 14.15
N HIS A 412 -13.14 24.11 13.76
CA HIS A 412 -12.34 23.33 14.71
C HIS A 412 -11.72 24.20 15.80
N LEU A 413 -11.18 25.36 15.44
CA LEU A 413 -10.62 26.28 16.42
C LEU A 413 -11.71 26.86 17.30
N THR A 414 -12.83 27.29 16.74
CA THR A 414 -13.99 27.76 17.52
C THR A 414 -14.47 26.68 18.49
N PHE A 415 -14.60 25.44 18.03
CA PHE A 415 -14.96 24.31 18.87
C PHE A 415 -14.00 24.15 20.06
N TRP A 416 -12.69 24.16 19.81
CA TRP A 416 -11.70 24.02 20.88
C TRP A 416 -11.65 25.23 21.81
N GLN A 417 -11.81 26.45 21.29
CA GLN A 417 -11.94 27.67 22.10
C GLN A 417 -13.16 27.59 23.02
N THR A 418 -14.33 27.20 22.50
CA THR A 418 -15.54 26.99 23.29
C THR A 418 -15.36 25.88 24.30
N THR A 419 -14.70 24.77 23.93
CA THR A 419 -14.51 23.62 24.80
C THR A 419 -13.54 23.91 25.95
N PHE A 420 -12.41 24.57 25.67
CA PHE A 420 -11.44 24.97 26.69
C PHE A 420 -11.87 26.20 27.49
N GLY A 421 -12.79 27.00 26.96
CA GLY A 421 -13.42 28.12 27.67
C GLY A 421 -14.47 27.71 28.71
N LYS A 422 -14.88 26.44 28.75
CA LYS A 422 -15.79 25.89 29.76
C LYS A 422 -15.16 25.86 31.17
N GLY A 423 -16.01 25.66 32.18
CA GLY A 423 -15.54 25.28 33.52
C GLY A 423 -14.96 23.87 33.53
N ALA A 424 -14.08 23.56 34.50
CA ALA A 424 -13.43 22.25 34.55
C ALA A 424 -14.42 21.09 34.78
N LEU A 425 -15.51 21.34 35.50
CA LEU A 425 -16.59 20.37 35.69
C LEU A 425 -17.31 20.04 34.37
N GLU A 426 -17.69 21.06 33.61
CA GLU A 426 -18.36 20.93 32.30
C GLU A 426 -17.48 20.21 31.28
N PHE A 427 -16.19 20.53 31.25
CA PHE A 427 -15.25 19.82 30.38
C PHE A 427 -15.10 18.35 30.78
N THR A 428 -15.09 18.07 32.09
CA THR A 428 -14.95 16.71 32.64
C THR A 428 -16.21 15.86 32.45
N ALA A 429 -17.37 16.49 32.20
CA ALA A 429 -18.59 15.79 31.82
C ALA A 429 -18.50 15.11 30.44
N LEU A 430 -17.55 15.51 29.59
CA LEU A 430 -17.30 14.94 28.25
C LEU A 430 -18.43 15.06 27.22
N ASP A 431 -19.52 15.76 27.54
CA ASP A 431 -20.65 16.00 26.65
C ASP A 431 -20.24 16.70 25.33
N TRP A 432 -19.13 17.44 25.33
CA TRP A 432 -18.57 18.10 24.15
C TRP A 432 -18.03 17.14 23.07
N ARG A 433 -17.76 15.87 23.40
CA ARG A 433 -17.14 14.92 22.46
C ARG A 433 -17.99 14.67 21.22
N SER A 434 -19.31 14.64 21.38
CA SER A 434 -20.27 14.48 20.27
C SER A 434 -20.24 15.66 19.29
N GLY A 435 -19.76 16.83 19.74
CA GLY A 435 -19.61 18.04 18.94
C GLY A 435 -18.27 18.17 18.21
N LEU A 436 -17.37 17.17 18.29
CA LEU A 436 -16.09 17.22 17.58
C LEU A 436 -16.34 17.40 16.07
N PRO A 437 -15.81 18.47 15.43
CA PRO A 437 -16.08 18.71 14.02
C PRO A 437 -15.51 17.61 13.13
N THR A 438 -16.28 17.25 12.11
CA THR A 438 -15.91 16.23 11.12
C THR A 438 -14.91 16.77 10.10
N THR A 439 -14.07 15.89 9.58
CA THR A 439 -13.10 16.17 8.52
C THR A 439 -13.54 15.55 7.19
N THR A 440 -13.08 16.10 6.06
CA THR A 440 -13.37 15.56 4.71
C THR A 440 -12.75 14.17 4.53
N VAL A 441 -11.66 13.92 5.24
CA VAL A 441 -10.90 12.67 5.23
C VAL A 441 -10.72 12.15 6.65
N PRO A 442 -10.74 10.83 6.88
CA PRO A 442 -10.52 10.28 8.22
C PRO A 442 -9.20 10.72 8.83
N VAL A 443 -9.25 11.35 10.02
CA VAL A 443 -8.06 11.72 10.81
C VAL A 443 -8.05 10.87 12.10
N PRO A 444 -7.28 9.76 12.14
CA PRO A 444 -7.36 8.78 13.24
C PRO A 444 -7.16 9.37 14.63
N ARG A 445 -6.27 10.36 14.76
CA ARG A 445 -6.02 11.03 16.04
C ARG A 445 -7.23 11.80 16.54
N LEU A 446 -7.88 12.55 15.67
CA LEU A 446 -9.11 13.27 15.99
C LEU A 446 -10.24 12.30 16.34
N GLN A 447 -10.45 11.27 15.52
CA GLN A 447 -11.47 10.24 15.75
C GLN A 447 -11.26 9.51 17.09
N SER A 448 -10.00 9.19 17.42
CA SER A 448 -9.66 8.53 18.68
C SER A 448 -9.91 9.38 19.93
N MET A 449 -10.00 10.71 19.81
CA MET A 449 -10.36 11.57 20.95
C MET A 449 -11.83 11.35 21.38
N GLY A 450 -12.72 11.01 20.44
CA GLY A 450 -14.12 10.72 20.75
C GLY A 450 -14.29 9.47 21.62
N THR A 451 -13.42 8.48 21.46
CA THR A 451 -13.55 7.15 22.10
C THR A 451 -12.50 6.87 23.19
N ALA A 452 -11.46 7.69 23.32
CA ALA A 452 -10.42 7.49 24.33
C ALA A 452 -10.98 7.53 25.77
N ASN A 453 -10.38 6.75 26.67
CA ASN A 453 -10.60 6.93 28.11
C ASN A 453 -10.10 8.32 28.56
N TYR A 454 -10.51 8.76 29.75
CA TYR A 454 -10.25 10.13 30.20
C TYR A 454 -8.76 10.47 30.29
N GLY A 455 -7.93 9.58 30.86
CA GLY A 455 -6.49 9.81 30.98
C GLY A 455 -5.79 9.92 29.62
N ASP A 456 -6.10 9.01 28.69
CA ASP A 456 -5.53 9.03 27.35
C ASP A 456 -6.05 10.20 26.51
N LEU A 457 -7.30 10.63 26.72
CA LEU A 457 -7.83 11.85 26.12
C LEU A 457 -7.00 13.07 26.52
N LEU A 458 -6.73 13.26 27.82
CA LEU A 458 -5.96 14.41 28.30
C LEU A 458 -4.53 14.40 27.76
N LYS A 459 -3.89 13.22 27.67
CA LYS A 459 -2.59 13.07 27.01
C LYS A 459 -2.64 13.44 25.53
N LYS A 460 -3.68 12.99 24.80
CA LYS A 460 -3.88 13.33 23.39
C LYS A 460 -4.02 14.84 23.22
N ILE A 461 -4.86 15.50 24.02
CA ILE A 461 -5.01 16.96 24.02
C ILE A 461 -3.66 17.64 24.29
N GLY A 462 -2.94 17.23 25.33
CA GLY A 462 -1.61 17.75 25.64
C GLY A 462 -0.64 17.65 24.45
N SER A 463 -0.65 16.50 23.78
CA SER A 463 0.21 16.24 22.62
C SER A 463 -0.20 17.02 21.37
N THR A 464 -1.50 17.20 21.12
CA THR A 464 -2.04 17.89 19.93
C THR A 464 -1.83 19.39 20.02
N PHE A 465 -1.91 19.96 21.22
CA PHE A 465 -1.72 21.40 21.44
C PHE A 465 -0.33 21.77 21.95
N PHE A 466 0.62 20.83 21.98
CA PHE A 466 2.01 21.06 22.41
C PHE A 466 2.10 21.69 23.80
N LEU A 467 1.34 21.14 24.74
CA LEU A 467 1.33 21.62 26.13
C LEU A 467 2.61 21.18 26.84
N ALA A 468 3.12 22.03 27.74
CA ALA A 468 4.29 21.71 28.53
C ALA A 468 4.02 20.51 29.45
N ALA A 469 5.03 19.66 29.66
CA ALA A 469 4.89 18.46 30.51
C ALA A 469 4.42 18.79 31.94
N SER A 470 4.72 19.99 32.44
CA SER A 470 4.26 20.50 33.74
C SER A 470 2.74 20.66 33.86
N THR A 471 2.02 20.70 32.74
CA THR A 471 0.55 20.76 32.68
C THR A 471 -0.12 19.39 32.68
N ALA A 472 0.66 18.31 32.49
CA ALA A 472 0.13 16.95 32.48
C ALA A 472 -0.39 16.54 33.87
N LEU A 473 -1.50 15.79 33.88
CA LEU A 473 -2.04 15.21 35.11
C LEU A 473 -1.21 13.99 35.53
N THR A 474 -0.99 13.86 36.83
CA THR A 474 -0.30 12.70 37.41
C THR A 474 -1.27 11.51 37.55
N ALA A 475 -0.73 10.32 37.78
CA ALA A 475 -1.55 9.15 38.09
C ALA A 475 -2.44 9.36 39.33
N GLY A 476 -1.95 10.11 40.34
CA GLY A 476 -2.71 10.47 41.53
C GLY A 476 -3.84 11.47 41.25
N ASP A 477 -3.63 12.42 40.33
CA ASP A 477 -4.71 13.31 39.89
C ASP A 477 -5.82 12.51 39.19
N LEU A 478 -5.43 11.58 38.30
CA LEU A 478 -6.38 10.75 37.55
C LEU A 478 -7.16 9.79 38.46
N SER A 479 -6.52 9.16 39.45
CA SER A 479 -7.23 8.29 40.40
C SER A 479 -8.22 9.05 41.27
N GLY A 480 -7.95 10.33 41.54
CA GLY A 480 -8.86 11.21 42.27
C GLY A 480 -10.06 11.73 41.46
N ILE A 481 -9.95 11.79 40.12
CA ILE A 481 -10.99 12.32 39.22
C ILE A 481 -11.84 11.20 38.60
N THR A 482 -11.22 10.09 38.20
CA THR A 482 -11.88 9.01 37.43
C THR A 482 -13.18 8.50 38.09
N PRO A 483 -13.24 8.28 39.42
CA PRO A 483 -14.48 7.83 40.08
C PRO A 483 -15.63 8.85 40.02
N LEU A 484 -15.32 10.13 39.76
CA LEU A 484 -16.29 11.22 39.74
C LEU A 484 -16.94 11.41 38.36
N LEU A 485 -16.29 10.91 37.30
CA LEU A 485 -16.72 11.11 35.91
C LEU A 485 -18.21 10.78 35.64
N PRO A 486 -18.78 9.68 36.16
CA PRO A 486 -20.18 9.35 35.90
C PRO A 486 -21.17 10.38 36.43
N GLN A 487 -20.76 11.22 37.39
CA GLN A 487 -21.61 12.21 38.05
C GLN A 487 -21.42 13.61 37.47
N CYS A 488 -20.34 13.85 36.72
CA CYS A 488 -19.96 15.19 36.25
C CYS A 488 -21.02 15.85 35.35
N SER A 489 -21.71 15.09 34.48
CA SER A 489 -22.77 15.65 33.63
C SER A 489 -23.96 16.12 34.49
N THR A 490 -24.46 15.27 35.40
CA THR A 490 -25.52 15.64 36.35
C THR A 490 -25.14 16.84 37.20
N TRP A 491 -23.93 16.86 37.75
CA TRP A 491 -23.45 17.97 38.57
C TRP A 491 -23.30 19.26 37.78
N SER A 492 -22.86 19.18 36.53
CA SER A 492 -22.81 20.32 35.61
C SER A 492 -24.21 20.91 35.40
N THR A 493 -25.21 20.08 35.11
CA THR A 493 -26.61 20.51 34.96
C THR A 493 -27.15 21.14 36.24
N GLN A 494 -26.94 20.50 37.40
CA GLN A 494 -27.39 21.02 38.70
C GLN A 494 -26.73 22.35 39.05
N LEU A 495 -25.42 22.48 38.81
CA LEU A 495 -24.66 23.69 39.13
C LEU A 495 -24.93 24.84 38.14
N ASN A 496 -25.40 24.54 36.93
CA ASN A 496 -25.75 25.54 35.92
C ASN A 496 -27.24 25.87 35.84
N ALA A 497 -28.10 25.14 36.55
CA ALA A 497 -29.50 25.46 36.65
C ALA A 497 -29.69 26.87 37.24
N GLU A 498 -30.59 27.64 36.61
CA GLU A 498 -30.99 28.94 37.13
C GLU A 498 -31.72 28.74 38.46
N VAL A 499 -31.40 29.58 39.46
CA VAL A 499 -32.15 29.64 40.71
C VAL A 499 -33.24 30.70 40.52
N PRO A 500 -34.53 30.34 40.41
CA PRO A 500 -35.59 31.29 40.11
C PRO A 500 -35.80 32.29 41.25
N ASP A 501 -36.18 33.53 40.93
CA ASP A 501 -36.52 34.54 41.95
C ASP A 501 -37.71 34.11 42.82
N ALA A 502 -38.60 33.28 42.28
CA ALA A 502 -39.78 32.75 42.97
C ALA A 502 -39.55 31.40 43.68
N ALA A 503 -38.31 30.93 43.81
CA ALA A 503 -38.01 29.64 44.45
C ALA A 503 -38.46 29.61 45.92
N THR A 504 -39.14 28.53 46.33
CA THR A 504 -39.57 28.36 47.72
C THR A 504 -38.39 28.00 48.62
N GLU A 505 -38.53 28.17 49.93
CA GLU A 505 -37.48 27.77 50.89
C GLU A 505 -37.12 26.27 50.76
N THR A 506 -38.09 25.41 50.42
CA THR A 506 -37.87 23.98 50.15
C THR A 506 -37.00 23.77 48.91
N ASP A 507 -37.25 24.50 47.83
CA ASP A 507 -36.46 24.43 46.59
C ASP A 507 -35.01 24.88 46.82
N LEU A 508 -34.84 25.97 47.58
CA LEU A 508 -33.54 26.51 47.95
C LEU A 508 -32.73 25.52 48.81
N LYS A 509 -33.38 24.86 49.78
CA LYS A 509 -32.76 23.80 50.61
C LYS A 509 -32.32 22.60 49.77
N ALA A 510 -33.16 22.13 48.85
CA ALA A 510 -32.83 21.04 47.95
C ALA A 510 -31.64 21.39 47.03
N THR A 511 -31.63 22.61 46.48
CA THR A 511 -30.54 23.12 45.65
C THR A 511 -29.21 23.19 46.42
N LEU A 512 -29.24 23.75 47.64
CA LEU A 512 -28.05 23.86 48.48
C LEU A 512 -27.53 22.47 48.91
N ALA A 513 -28.41 21.50 49.15
CA ALA A 513 -28.02 20.12 49.44
C ALA A 513 -27.26 19.49 48.26
N ASN A 514 -27.71 19.73 47.01
CA ASN A 514 -26.99 19.28 45.82
C ASN A 514 -25.60 19.95 45.72
N TYR A 515 -25.50 21.27 45.95
CA TYR A 515 -24.22 21.97 45.96
C TYR A 515 -23.26 21.45 47.03
N LYS A 516 -23.78 21.08 48.21
CA LYS A 516 -23.00 20.45 49.28
C LYS A 516 -22.40 19.12 48.83
N VAL A 517 -23.19 18.26 48.18
CA VAL A 517 -22.70 16.97 47.65
C VAL A 517 -21.58 17.19 46.63
N ILE A 518 -21.78 18.12 45.68
CA ILE A 518 -20.76 18.46 44.67
C ILE A 518 -19.48 18.96 45.35
N TYR A 519 -19.60 19.93 46.27
CA TYR A 519 -18.48 20.51 46.99
C TYR A 519 -17.68 19.46 47.76
N GLU A 520 -18.33 18.63 48.57
CA GLU A 520 -17.68 17.62 49.40
C GLU A 520 -17.01 16.51 48.58
N LYS A 521 -17.51 16.20 47.38
CA LYS A 521 -16.86 15.26 46.46
C LYS A 521 -15.65 15.86 45.76
N LEU A 522 -15.68 17.16 45.45
CA LEU A 522 -14.63 17.85 44.68
C LEU A 522 -13.52 18.46 45.53
N ASP A 523 -13.74 18.70 46.82
CA ASP A 523 -12.70 19.17 47.74
C ASP A 523 -11.86 17.98 48.25
N LYS A 524 -10.57 17.96 47.91
CA LYS A 524 -9.61 16.88 48.25
C LYS A 524 -9.49 16.63 49.75
N ARG A 525 -9.83 17.62 50.59
CA ARG A 525 -9.76 17.50 52.06
C ARG A 525 -10.81 16.54 52.61
N PHE A 526 -11.89 16.30 51.87
CA PHE A 526 -12.83 15.23 52.18
C PHE A 526 -12.33 13.90 51.61
N GLY A 527 -12.30 12.87 52.46
CA GLY A 527 -11.99 11.48 52.08
C GLY A 527 -10.53 11.03 52.19
N GLY A 528 -9.65 11.81 52.83
CA GLY A 528 -8.25 11.39 53.04
C GLY A 528 -7.37 12.26 53.94
N GLY A 529 -7.93 13.24 54.65
CA GLY A 529 -7.22 14.15 55.57
C GLY A 529 -8.18 14.86 56.51
N THR A 530 -7.72 15.91 57.19
CA THR A 530 -8.57 16.73 58.08
C THR A 530 -9.59 17.52 57.25
N PRO A 531 -10.91 17.29 57.44
CA PRO A 531 -11.94 18.04 56.74
C PRO A 531 -11.82 19.55 57.02
N PRO A 532 -12.26 20.42 56.09
CA PRO A 532 -12.26 21.86 56.33
C PRO A 532 -13.11 22.23 57.54
N THR A 533 -12.62 23.18 58.35
CA THR A 533 -13.43 23.82 59.39
C THR A 533 -14.57 24.62 58.76
N GLU A 534 -15.62 24.94 59.53
CA GLU A 534 -16.78 25.68 58.99
C GLU A 534 -16.36 27.01 58.33
N ALA A 535 -15.41 27.73 58.93
CA ALA A 535 -14.85 28.97 58.37
C ALA A 535 -14.10 28.78 57.04
N GLN A 536 -13.65 27.57 56.75
CA GLN A 536 -12.92 27.21 55.53
C GLN A 536 -13.83 26.63 54.44
N ARG A 537 -15.10 26.37 54.75
CA ARG A 537 -16.08 25.81 53.79
C ARG A 537 -16.67 26.93 52.96
N ILE A 538 -16.85 26.66 51.66
CA ILE A 538 -17.59 27.57 50.78
C ILE A 538 -19.09 27.26 50.78
N ILE A 539 -19.46 25.99 51.00
CA ILE A 539 -20.84 25.55 51.24
C ILE A 539 -20.93 25.12 52.71
N PRO A 540 -21.79 25.77 53.52
CA PRO A 540 -21.85 25.50 54.95
C PRO A 540 -22.29 24.06 55.23
N SER A 541 -21.84 23.51 56.34
CA SER A 541 -22.23 22.16 56.76
C SER A 541 -23.71 22.10 57.19
N THR A 542 -24.22 23.23 57.71
CA THR A 542 -25.60 23.43 58.16
C THR A 542 -26.27 24.49 57.30
N VAL A 543 -27.54 24.30 56.96
CA VAL A 543 -28.31 25.24 56.12
C VAL A 543 -28.55 26.55 56.89
N PRO A 544 -28.17 27.72 56.36
CA PRO A 544 -28.49 29.02 56.96
C PRO A 544 -30.01 29.22 57.12
N THR A 545 -30.44 29.88 58.18
CA THR A 545 -31.84 30.25 58.40
C THR A 545 -31.91 31.74 58.78
N PRO A 546 -32.61 32.59 58.01
CA PRO A 546 -33.31 32.29 56.76
C PRO A 546 -32.36 32.01 55.58
N LEU A 547 -32.80 31.21 54.60
CA LEU A 547 -32.09 30.97 53.33
C LEU A 547 -32.77 31.73 52.21
N THR A 548 -32.02 32.57 51.49
CA THR A 548 -32.55 33.38 50.38
C THR A 548 -32.06 32.92 49.01
N VAL A 549 -32.74 33.34 47.94
CA VAL A 549 -32.30 33.13 46.54
C VAL A 549 -30.89 33.69 46.33
N THR A 550 -30.62 34.89 46.88
CA THR A 550 -29.31 35.55 46.80
C THR A 550 -28.21 34.70 47.44
N ASP A 551 -28.47 34.07 48.59
CA ASP A 551 -27.51 33.19 49.24
C ASP A 551 -27.16 31.99 48.36
N VAL A 552 -28.17 31.32 47.78
CA VAL A 552 -27.96 30.15 46.92
C VAL A 552 -27.21 30.52 45.64
N ARG A 553 -27.51 31.67 45.01
CA ARG A 553 -26.75 32.19 43.85
C ARG A 553 -25.30 32.54 44.22
N ASN A 554 -25.08 33.08 45.41
CA ASN A 554 -23.73 33.34 45.94
C ASN A 554 -22.96 32.03 46.17
N PHE A 555 -23.60 31.01 46.74
CA PHE A 555 -23.01 29.69 46.92
C PHE A 555 -22.70 29.00 45.58
N GLN A 556 -23.61 29.08 44.60
CA GLN A 556 -23.40 28.59 43.24
C GLN A 556 -22.15 29.23 42.61
N THR A 557 -22.03 30.55 42.70
CA THR A 557 -20.88 31.31 42.18
C THR A 557 -19.58 30.91 42.87
N LYS A 558 -19.57 30.85 44.21
CA LYS A 558 -18.41 30.41 45.00
C LYS A 558 -18.00 28.98 44.69
N LEU A 559 -18.95 28.07 44.47
CA LEU A 559 -18.67 26.69 44.12
C LEU A 559 -18.05 26.57 42.72
N LYS A 560 -18.59 27.29 41.72
CA LYS A 560 -17.96 27.38 40.38
C LYS A 560 -16.52 27.90 40.48
N GLN A 561 -16.30 29.00 41.22
CA GLN A 561 -14.97 29.55 41.45
C GLN A 561 -14.04 28.56 42.17
N PHE A 562 -14.54 27.84 43.18
CA PHE A 562 -13.75 26.85 43.89
C PHE A 562 -13.25 25.74 42.97
N ILE A 563 -14.15 25.20 42.14
CA ILE A 563 -13.83 24.12 41.20
C ILE A 563 -12.67 24.51 40.29
N ASP A 564 -12.71 25.73 39.75
CA ASP A 564 -11.77 26.19 38.74
C ASP A 564 -10.48 26.80 39.31
N THR A 565 -10.50 27.38 40.52
CA THR A 565 -9.38 28.20 41.01
C THR A 565 -8.78 27.72 42.34
N ASN A 566 -9.51 26.95 43.16
CA ASN A 566 -9.03 26.59 44.49
C ASN A 566 -8.02 25.43 44.44
N THR A 567 -6.92 25.55 45.18
CA THR A 567 -5.86 24.53 45.26
C THR A 567 -6.34 23.17 45.78
N ASN A 568 -7.41 23.16 46.57
CA ASN A 568 -8.01 21.94 47.11
C ASN A 568 -9.01 21.28 46.16
N SER A 569 -9.38 21.91 45.04
CA SER A 569 -10.25 21.29 44.04
C SER A 569 -9.55 20.12 43.35
N ARG A 570 -10.24 18.98 43.24
CA ARG A 570 -9.83 17.83 42.41
C ARG A 570 -9.69 18.18 40.94
N LEU A 571 -10.41 19.18 40.45
CA LEU A 571 -10.45 19.57 39.04
C LEU A 571 -9.53 20.75 38.68
N LEU A 572 -8.85 21.39 39.65
CA LEU A 572 -7.96 22.53 39.36
C LEU A 572 -6.89 22.19 38.31
N LYS A 573 -6.32 20.98 38.35
CA LYS A 573 -5.30 20.56 37.36
C LYS A 573 -5.89 20.41 35.97
N VAL A 574 -7.15 19.99 35.85
CA VAL A 574 -7.89 19.97 34.58
C VAL A 574 -8.07 21.40 34.09
N LYS A 575 -8.48 22.33 34.96
CA LYS A 575 -8.62 23.76 34.60
C LYS A 575 -7.32 24.35 34.07
N LYS A 576 -6.20 24.13 34.77
CA LYS A 576 -4.87 24.60 34.32
C LYS A 576 -4.46 24.04 32.95
N LEU A 577 -4.78 22.77 32.69
CA LEU A 577 -4.56 22.16 31.37
C LEU A 577 -5.43 22.84 30.31
N MET A 578 -6.71 23.09 30.60
CA MET A 578 -7.63 23.78 29.69
C MET A 578 -7.17 25.21 29.40
N ASP A 579 -6.75 25.97 30.41
CA ASP A 579 -6.26 27.34 30.22
C ASP A 579 -5.00 27.37 29.35
N ALA A 580 -4.08 26.42 29.59
CA ALA A 580 -2.89 26.25 28.75
C ALA A 580 -3.27 25.87 27.31
N ALA A 581 -4.27 25.01 27.13
CA ALA A 581 -4.77 24.62 25.81
C ALA A 581 -5.51 25.76 25.10
N LEU A 582 -6.28 26.56 25.82
CA LEU A 582 -6.99 27.73 25.31
C LEU A 582 -6.01 28.74 24.73
N ALA A 583 -4.91 29.01 25.42
CA ALA A 583 -3.85 29.89 24.92
C ALA A 583 -3.23 29.39 23.60
N LYS A 584 -3.26 28.07 23.33
CA LYS A 584 -2.74 27.46 22.10
C LYS A 584 -3.75 27.45 20.95
N VAL A 585 -4.98 27.90 21.16
CA VAL A 585 -6.00 27.99 20.10
C VAL A 585 -6.42 29.43 19.78
N GLN A 586 -5.71 30.42 20.35
CA GLN A 586 -6.06 31.85 20.22
C GLN A 586 -5.05 32.67 19.39
N ASP A 587 -3.85 32.15 19.13
CA ASP A 587 -2.84 32.87 18.32
C ASP A 587 -2.96 32.58 16.82
N GLY A 588 -2.31 33.40 15.98
CA GLY A 588 -2.32 33.22 14.52
C GLY A 588 -1.92 31.81 14.05
N PRO A 589 -0.86 31.19 14.62
CA PRO A 589 -0.44 29.83 14.26
C PRO A 589 -1.35 28.69 14.77
N ALA A 590 -2.43 28.97 15.50
CA ALA A 590 -3.28 27.97 16.14
C ALA A 590 -3.79 26.87 15.18
N LYS A 591 -4.26 27.25 13.99
CA LYS A 591 -4.77 26.30 12.98
C LYS A 591 -3.67 25.34 12.53
N MET A 592 -2.47 25.87 12.26
CA MET A 592 -1.31 25.10 11.81
C MET A 592 -0.79 24.18 12.92
N ARG A 593 -0.70 24.68 14.16
CA ARG A 593 -0.37 23.88 15.34
C ARG A 593 -1.32 22.70 15.50
N TYR A 594 -2.62 22.97 15.48
CA TYR A 594 -3.63 21.93 15.60
C TYR A 594 -3.53 20.89 14.49
N TYR A 595 -3.42 21.32 13.23
CA TYR A 595 -3.25 20.45 12.06
C TYR A 595 -2.03 19.53 12.20
N LEU A 596 -0.86 20.11 12.51
CA LEU A 596 0.38 19.36 12.68
C LEU A 596 0.35 18.45 13.93
N GLY A 597 -0.29 18.90 15.02
CA GLY A 597 -0.47 18.14 16.26
C GLY A 597 -1.43 16.95 16.13
N LEU A 598 -2.35 17.01 15.17
CA LEU A 598 -3.14 15.86 14.72
C LEU A 598 -2.32 14.84 13.91
N GLY A 599 -1.03 15.11 13.68
CA GLY A 599 -0.17 14.27 12.88
C GLY A 599 -0.54 14.35 11.41
N LEU A 600 -0.88 15.53 10.90
CA LEU A 600 -1.06 15.77 9.48
C LEU A 600 0.19 16.49 8.94
N ALA A 601 0.57 16.19 7.70
CA ALA A 601 1.67 16.86 7.03
C ALA A 601 1.14 17.70 5.86
N PHE A 602 1.92 18.67 5.40
CA PHE A 602 1.60 19.45 4.20
C PHE A 602 2.85 19.69 3.37
N LEU A 603 2.71 19.67 2.05
CA LEU A 603 3.79 19.90 1.11
C LEU A 603 3.82 21.39 0.73
N VAL A 604 5.02 21.96 0.77
CA VAL A 604 5.32 23.22 0.08
C VAL A 604 6.21 22.94 -1.12
N TYR A 605 5.91 23.60 -2.23
CA TYR A 605 6.62 23.41 -3.47
C TYR A 605 6.83 24.76 -4.16
N ASN A 606 7.96 24.92 -4.84
CA ASN A 606 8.26 26.13 -5.59
C ASN A 606 8.18 25.82 -7.09
N ALA A 607 7.13 26.33 -7.74
CA ALA A 607 6.89 26.10 -9.17
C ALA A 607 7.99 26.69 -10.08
N ALA A 608 8.70 27.72 -9.62
CA ALA A 608 9.80 28.36 -10.34
C ALA A 608 11.16 27.67 -10.11
N ALA A 609 11.23 26.71 -9.19
CA ALA A 609 12.50 26.07 -8.86
C ALA A 609 12.87 24.99 -9.88
N THR A 610 14.07 25.12 -10.44
CA THR A 610 14.69 24.12 -11.33
C THR A 610 15.22 22.91 -10.59
N ASN A 611 15.39 23.00 -9.26
CA ASN A 611 15.86 21.93 -8.40
C ASN A 611 14.71 21.43 -7.51
N VAL A 612 14.20 20.24 -7.78
CA VAL A 612 13.14 19.58 -6.99
C VAL A 612 13.48 19.43 -5.50
N ASN A 613 14.76 19.52 -5.14
CA ASN A 613 15.21 19.51 -3.75
C ASN A 613 14.87 20.78 -2.97
N VAL A 614 14.15 21.76 -3.51
CA VAL A 614 13.57 22.86 -2.69
C VAL A 614 12.15 22.56 -2.20
N ASN A 615 11.51 21.50 -2.69
CA ASN A 615 10.20 21.09 -2.16
C ASN A 615 10.39 20.52 -0.75
N ARG A 616 9.48 20.86 0.18
CA ARG A 616 9.58 20.46 1.59
C ARG A 616 8.27 19.84 2.06
N LEU A 617 8.36 18.67 2.68
CA LEU A 617 7.26 18.10 3.44
C LEU A 617 7.36 18.60 4.88
N ILE A 618 6.37 19.37 5.31
CA ILE A 618 6.27 19.89 6.67
C ILE A 618 5.47 18.93 7.52
N PHE A 619 6.06 18.45 8.61
CA PHE A 619 5.41 17.60 9.60
C PHE A 619 6.11 17.72 10.95
N VAL A 620 5.44 17.28 12.01
CA VAL A 620 6.03 17.24 13.35
C VAL A 620 6.78 15.94 13.53
N LYS A 621 8.08 16.05 13.80
CA LYS A 621 8.90 14.94 14.28
C LYS A 621 8.79 14.88 15.80
N ASP A 622 8.28 13.77 16.30
CA ASP A 622 8.21 13.52 17.73
C ASP A 622 9.54 13.07 18.32
N SER A 623 9.67 13.19 19.63
CA SER A 623 10.69 12.55 20.46
C SER A 623 10.03 11.58 21.47
N GLY A 624 10.72 10.48 21.81
CA GLY A 624 10.25 9.48 22.79
C GLY A 624 9.55 8.23 22.21
N ALA A 625 9.00 7.36 23.07
CA ALA A 625 8.36 6.10 22.66
C ALA A 625 7.07 6.31 21.82
N ASP A 626 6.37 7.42 22.04
CA ASP A 626 5.21 7.83 21.23
C ASP A 626 5.62 8.38 19.83
N ALA A 627 6.93 8.60 19.60
CA ALA A 627 7.44 9.22 18.39
C ALA A 627 7.37 8.36 17.14
N ALA A 628 7.36 7.04 17.31
CA ALA A 628 7.16 6.13 16.19
C ALA A 628 5.73 6.25 15.61
N GLY A 629 4.76 6.82 16.34
CA GLY A 629 3.36 6.93 15.93
C GLY A 629 3.07 8.17 15.07
N ARG A 630 3.29 9.39 15.60
CA ARG A 630 2.91 10.66 14.91
C ARG A 630 3.54 10.84 13.54
N GLN A 631 4.86 10.74 13.50
CA GLN A 631 5.61 11.00 12.27
C GLN A 631 5.26 9.96 11.21
N THR A 632 5.18 8.70 11.64
CA THR A 632 4.77 7.60 10.77
C THR A 632 3.35 7.82 10.28
N ASP A 633 2.39 8.20 11.12
CA ASP A 633 1.01 8.41 10.71
C ASP A 633 0.83 9.65 9.83
N ALA A 634 1.58 10.73 10.06
CA ALA A 634 1.57 11.93 9.22
C ALA A 634 2.13 11.68 7.83
N VAL A 635 3.28 10.99 7.77
CA VAL A 635 3.90 10.60 6.50
C VAL A 635 3.03 9.56 5.80
N LYS A 636 2.49 8.56 6.53
CA LYS A 636 1.52 7.60 5.99
C LYS A 636 0.32 8.31 5.40
N PHE A 637 -0.27 9.22 6.15
CA PHE A 637 -1.47 9.94 5.76
C PHE A 637 -1.20 10.83 4.55
N TRP A 638 -0.12 11.60 4.56
CA TRP A 638 0.26 12.44 3.43
C TRP A 638 0.53 11.62 2.19
N ILE A 639 1.34 10.55 2.31
CA ILE A 639 1.56 9.63 1.20
C ILE A 639 0.20 9.13 0.73
N ARG A 640 -0.65 8.57 1.60
CA ARG A 640 -2.02 8.06 1.31
C ARG A 640 -2.95 9.10 0.69
N ALA A 641 -2.86 10.36 1.06
CA ALA A 641 -3.67 11.45 0.51
C ALA A 641 -3.27 11.81 -0.93
N GLN A 642 -2.00 11.63 -1.31
CA GLN A 642 -1.58 11.71 -2.72
C GLN A 642 -2.25 10.63 -3.56
N TRP A 643 -2.52 9.46 -2.97
CA TRP A 643 -3.31 8.42 -3.61
C TRP A 643 -4.76 8.91 -3.67
N LYS A 644 -5.38 9.24 -2.53
CA LYS A 644 -6.80 9.66 -2.45
C LYS A 644 -7.17 11.02 -3.12
N GLY A 645 -6.29 11.61 -3.93
CA GLY A 645 -6.60 12.67 -4.89
C GLY A 645 -7.21 13.94 -4.29
N ILE A 646 -6.57 14.50 -3.27
CA ILE A 646 -6.89 15.87 -2.84
C ILE A 646 -5.77 16.80 -3.29
N ILE A 647 -5.83 17.19 -4.57
CA ILE A 647 -5.19 18.42 -5.04
C ILE A 647 -6.29 19.48 -5.11
N PRO A 648 -6.18 20.59 -4.37
CA PRO A 648 -7.17 21.65 -4.49
C PRO A 648 -7.05 22.31 -5.87
N ALA A 649 -8.19 22.45 -6.55
CA ALA A 649 -8.39 22.68 -7.99
C ALA A 649 -7.72 23.92 -8.61
N ASP A 650 -6.99 24.67 -7.81
CA ASP A 650 -6.32 25.93 -8.05
C ASP A 650 -4.78 25.79 -8.05
N ILE A 651 -4.22 24.61 -7.75
CA ILE A 651 -2.83 24.27 -8.15
C ILE A 651 -2.85 24.04 -9.66
N GLY A 652 -2.08 24.82 -10.42
CA GLY A 652 -1.93 24.66 -11.87
C GLY A 652 -2.92 25.46 -12.73
N LYS A 653 -3.94 26.13 -12.16
CA LYS A 653 -4.98 26.86 -12.92
C LYS A 653 -4.48 28.05 -13.75
N ASN A 654 -3.32 28.62 -13.41
CA ASN A 654 -2.69 29.70 -14.17
C ASN A 654 -1.57 29.20 -15.09
N VAL A 655 -1.40 27.88 -15.24
CA VAL A 655 -0.63 27.35 -16.34
C VAL A 655 -1.52 27.45 -17.57
N VAL A 656 -1.35 28.54 -18.32
CA VAL A 656 -1.82 28.60 -19.70
C VAL A 656 -1.04 27.51 -20.44
N TYR A 657 -1.66 26.35 -20.61
CA TYR A 657 -1.21 25.40 -21.62
C TYR A 657 -1.58 26.02 -22.97
N PRO A 658 -0.61 26.33 -23.84
CA PRO A 658 -0.95 26.83 -25.15
C PRO A 658 -1.67 25.69 -25.89
N ASP A 659 -2.94 25.92 -26.23
CA ASP A 659 -3.82 25.03 -27.02
C ASP A 659 -3.36 24.87 -28.48
N GLY A 660 -2.05 24.80 -28.72
CA GLY A 660 -1.47 24.72 -30.05
C GLY A 660 -0.06 24.15 -30.09
N LEU A 661 0.38 23.46 -29.04
CA LEU A 661 1.64 22.72 -29.07
C LEU A 661 1.53 21.47 -28.18
N GLU A 662 1.33 20.32 -28.82
CA GLU A 662 2.16 19.17 -28.49
C GLU A 662 3.63 19.62 -28.63
N THR A 663 4.17 20.30 -27.62
CA THR A 663 5.62 20.46 -27.50
C THR A 663 6.13 19.71 -26.28
N PRO A 664 6.94 18.67 -26.52
CA PRO A 664 7.61 17.92 -25.48
C PRO A 664 8.64 18.86 -24.85
N TRP A 665 8.62 18.99 -23.53
CA TRP A 665 9.85 19.42 -22.86
C TRP A 665 10.78 18.23 -22.76
N VAL A 666 11.56 18.11 -23.85
CA VAL A 666 12.86 17.48 -24.00
C VAL A 666 12.90 15.98 -23.67
N VAL A 667 12.28 15.20 -24.55
CA VAL A 667 13.08 14.20 -25.25
C VAL A 667 13.99 15.01 -26.17
N GLU A 668 15.28 15.13 -25.84
CA GLU A 668 16.24 15.54 -26.86
C GLU A 668 16.00 14.62 -28.05
N LYS A 669 15.84 15.19 -29.25
CA LYS A 669 16.06 14.42 -30.46
C LYS A 669 17.36 13.66 -30.22
N HIS A 670 17.29 12.33 -30.30
CA HIS A 670 18.46 11.51 -30.56
C HIS A 670 19.14 12.08 -31.81
N GLN A 671 20.06 13.02 -31.61
CA GLN A 671 21.20 13.18 -32.49
C GLN A 671 22.18 12.16 -31.91
N PRO A 672 22.37 11.00 -32.55
CA PRO A 672 23.33 10.01 -32.10
C PRO A 672 24.71 10.68 -32.04
N GLY A 673 25.16 11.10 -30.86
CA GLY A 673 26.46 11.78 -30.71
C GLY A 673 26.66 12.68 -29.50
N ALA A 674 25.62 13.20 -28.83
CA ALA A 674 25.82 14.09 -27.67
C ALA A 674 25.57 13.35 -26.35
N GLY A 675 26.63 13.09 -25.59
CA GLY A 675 26.54 12.44 -24.29
C GLY A 675 25.78 13.28 -23.26
N LEU A 676 24.58 12.85 -22.91
CA LEU A 676 23.93 13.19 -21.64
C LEU A 676 23.97 11.99 -20.71
N THR A 677 24.42 12.23 -19.48
CA THR A 677 24.79 11.19 -18.53
C THR A 677 23.63 10.67 -17.67
N LEU A 678 22.41 11.25 -17.68
CA LEU A 678 21.27 10.75 -16.89
C LEU A 678 19.89 11.13 -17.49
N PRO A 679 18.92 10.18 -17.61
CA PRO A 679 17.54 10.47 -18.03
C PRO A 679 16.73 11.19 -16.92
N PRO A 680 15.64 11.92 -17.27
CA PRO A 680 14.81 12.62 -16.28
C PRO A 680 14.09 11.64 -15.36
N TYR A 681 14.25 11.83 -14.05
CA TYR A 681 13.57 11.08 -12.99
C TYR A 681 12.31 11.83 -12.54
N LEU A 682 11.19 11.11 -12.36
CA LEU A 682 9.97 11.70 -11.78
C LEU A 682 9.82 11.31 -10.31
N ILE A 683 9.68 12.31 -9.44
CA ILE A 683 9.29 12.12 -8.05
C ILE A 683 7.86 11.58 -7.99
N SER A 684 7.65 10.46 -7.26
CA SER A 684 6.38 9.83 -6.87
C SER A 684 5.12 10.46 -7.49
N PRO A 685 4.33 9.72 -8.30
CA PRO A 685 3.36 10.32 -9.21
C PRO A 685 2.37 11.19 -8.45
N THR A 686 2.48 12.52 -8.63
CA THR A 686 1.40 13.43 -8.27
C THR A 686 0.23 13.17 -9.23
N PRO A 687 -1.01 13.48 -8.81
CA PRO A 687 -2.21 13.31 -9.66
C PRO A 687 -2.09 13.88 -11.09
N GLU A 688 -1.32 14.95 -11.31
CA GLU A 688 -1.05 15.52 -12.64
C GLU A 688 -0.38 14.53 -13.62
N PHE A 689 0.40 13.57 -13.12
CA PHE A 689 1.09 12.58 -13.95
C PHE A 689 0.30 11.28 -14.13
N GLN A 690 -0.89 11.16 -13.52
CA GLN A 690 -1.78 10.03 -13.75
C GLN A 690 -2.30 9.99 -15.20
N ALA A 691 -2.39 11.14 -15.87
CA ALA A 691 -2.73 11.23 -17.30
C ALA A 691 -1.70 10.54 -18.22
N LYS A 692 -0.50 10.20 -17.69
CA LYS A 692 0.58 9.50 -18.41
C LYS A 692 0.76 8.05 -17.95
N ILE A 693 -0.25 7.50 -17.28
CA ILE A 693 -0.32 6.07 -16.94
C ILE A 693 -1.16 5.39 -18.02
N ILE A 694 -0.54 4.44 -18.71
CA ILE A 694 -1.30 3.57 -19.62
C ILE A 694 -2.06 2.55 -18.78
N THR A 695 -3.34 2.39 -19.09
CA THR A 695 -4.22 1.39 -18.49
C THR A 695 -4.79 0.49 -19.58
N ILE A 696 -4.58 -0.81 -19.45
CA ILE A 696 -5.20 -1.81 -20.31
C ILE A 696 -6.49 -2.29 -19.61
N ASN A 697 -7.63 -1.92 -20.19
CA ASN A 697 -8.95 -2.31 -19.68
C ASN A 697 -9.39 -3.68 -20.22
N PRO A 698 -10.31 -4.37 -19.51
CA PRO A 698 -10.85 -5.66 -19.93
C PRO A 698 -11.59 -5.62 -21.27
#